data_AF-A0A2S4V0V7-F1
#
_entry.id   AF-A0A2S4V0V7-F1
#
_cell.length_a   1.000
_cell.length_b   1.000
_cell.length_c   1.000
_cell.angle_alpha   90.00
_cell.angle_beta   90.00
_cell.angle_gamma   90.00
#
_symmetry.space_group_name_H-M   'P 1'
#
loop_
_entity.id
_entity.type
_entity.pdbx_description
1 polymer ?
#
loop_
_entity_poly.entity_id
_entity_poly.type
_entity_poly.pdbx_seq_one_letter_code
_entity_poly.pdbx_strand_id
1 'polypeptide(L)'
;MDLCVKVSSEVLTASVPSYAPVTVECPEQPLLRLAGSAIGRNQTLSQAEANFRKGRRSVINPLWRQFFTNGPGRATGYGSTLFPTQNQEDWPVLGIAHSGGGLRASLYAAGVMQAFDARTTSSPVRGVYPLATYVTGLSGGSWLVASAAANNYPPVPEMVSGWDLEKDMVLPGGINVLRSTQFLDAIHDTVRLKQKAGYSVSLTDQWGRALSYHFLPGTTNENFYTNSPTTAHGAGLLFSGLKSTRRMQEFQIPLPIVVSNHKPLDESATNPSNVPVSGETYVPLSAPVYEVSPFEFGSYDPQLSAFIPTEFIGTSLNAGKPYVASPKARKIDLKNICVRGYDQLSFIIGSSATLFNAITGVPVQYTSVMSMMARKLSGVSLDKSLTARWPNPFMGVSGPSGFDRSRSNELLIVDGGENGENIPLNPLLTPARQIDVILAADASKDSNSTGLAKRNSMINTFLRVTRVLPAGTANFPPVPLDTKIWEQRDPLKLTRSLDSFAGFTSRPAFFGCEAPSKQGNGGYPLVIYLPNSPTPSLPQTNYSTYKLSYSKNETSSFLSSVMDSTTRPRIQTRQGDADWPPASPKDAQVSSQALTASVASYAPIMSECPSDQNILRLAGSPTGRNQTLSQGEEDFRRGRQSVTAPLWREFFTNGPGKDAGYQSTPLMDQKQQDWPVLGIAYSGGGLRAALHAAGVMQALDARTSSSPVRGVHQLASYVSALSGGSWMVGSAAANDYPIASELVSGWELEKDLVLPGGYNPIRNAQFLDHIHDTAKLKKDAGFNISLSDVWGRAVGYHFYRGQHRMLVSKITLVDFYTNSPATAHGAGDLFSGLRNMKSFQEFNVPLPIVVSDHKPAQPEGSQNSISATGATWIPLSAPVYEVSPFEFGSYDPQLSAFIPTEFLGTSLSSGRPWIPSTLKKSLQTDLKKSCVRGFDQLSFIMGSSATVFNVVTGMPATYNAVFKKMIQRIADKALDGSITARYPNPFKGVSGPMGFDRSSSDELVIVDGGENGENIPINPLLTPARQVDVILAVDASGDSTSSGPNGSGWPNGKGMINTYLRVHKVLPAGTADFPPVPLDTALLLRPEQHDLKLRDNFLSLRQGTPRVQHFLAVMPRARKEMVDIHCPSQSGYLTNTSTFKLQYSKEDANSFLNSVRETTTKPRIDNKVDNDWPTCLSCGLIDRSRNRSGIPRSSSCENCFKRYCYADDGN
;
A
#
# COMPACT_ATOMS: atom_id res chain seq x y z
N MET A 1 -35.04 28.84 16.29
CA MET A 1 -35.90 27.79 16.86
C MET A 1 -35.02 26.57 17.02
N ASP A 2 -34.47 26.41 18.23
CA ASP A 2 -33.61 25.30 18.62
C ASP A 2 -34.43 24.01 18.75
N LEU A 3 -33.97 22.94 18.10
CA LEU A 3 -34.45 21.58 18.32
C LEU A 3 -33.25 20.65 18.48
N CYS A 4 -32.58 20.77 19.62
CA CYS A 4 -31.75 19.70 20.17
C CYS A 4 -32.68 18.69 20.87
N VAL A 5 -33.03 17.60 20.18
CA VAL A 5 -33.74 16.47 20.79
C VAL A 5 -32.70 15.61 21.52
N LYS A 6 -32.82 15.53 22.86
CA LYS A 6 -32.14 14.53 23.69
C LYS A 6 -32.73 13.15 23.38
N VAL A 7 -31.90 12.20 22.95
CA VAL A 7 -32.30 10.80 22.78
C VAL A 7 -32.39 10.13 24.15
N SER A 8 -33.60 9.72 24.55
CA SER A 8 -33.87 8.90 25.74
C SER A 8 -33.85 7.42 25.36
N SER A 9 -33.11 6.59 26.12
CA SER A 9 -33.04 5.13 25.92
C SER A 9 -34.36 4.45 26.29
N GLU A 10 -35.00 3.76 25.34
CA GLU A 10 -36.27 3.02 25.52
C GLU A 10 -36.09 1.57 26.02
N VAL A 11 -34.96 1.18 26.63
CA VAL A 11 -34.84 -0.16 27.25
C VAL A 11 -35.53 -0.14 28.61
N LEU A 12 -36.84 -0.34 28.61
CA LEU A 12 -37.68 -0.45 29.80
C LEU A 12 -37.34 -1.71 30.62
N THR A 13 -36.71 -1.46 31.77
CA THR A 13 -36.83 -2.11 33.10
C THR A 13 -37.40 -3.53 33.19
N ALA A 14 -36.57 -4.45 33.70
CA ALA A 14 -37.04 -5.55 34.55
C ALA A 14 -36.01 -5.85 35.66
N SER A 15 -36.33 -5.40 36.87
CA SER A 15 -35.66 -5.69 38.16
C SER A 15 -34.20 -5.23 38.29
N VAL A 16 -33.78 -4.94 39.55
CA VAL A 16 -32.50 -4.33 39.97
C VAL A 16 -31.35 -4.68 38.99
N PRO A 17 -30.60 -3.70 38.45
CA PRO A 17 -29.56 -3.93 37.46
C PRO A 17 -28.41 -4.73 38.08
N SER A 18 -28.62 -6.05 38.12
CA SER A 18 -27.73 -7.01 38.71
C SER A 18 -27.13 -7.82 37.59
N TYR A 19 -25.82 -8.03 37.69
CA TYR A 19 -25.10 -8.95 36.84
C TYR A 19 -25.29 -10.41 37.29
N ALA A 20 -25.90 -10.65 38.45
CA ALA A 20 -26.21 -11.99 38.93
C ALA A 20 -27.41 -12.59 38.16
N PRO A 21 -27.27 -13.81 37.62
CA PRO A 21 -28.41 -14.57 37.12
C PRO A 21 -29.38 -14.90 38.26
N VAL A 22 -30.66 -15.05 37.92
CA VAL A 22 -31.73 -15.38 38.85
C VAL A 22 -32.40 -16.69 38.49
N THR A 23 -32.80 -17.40 39.53
CA THR A 23 -33.53 -18.66 39.43
C THR A 23 -35.02 -18.39 39.26
N VAL A 24 -35.65 -19.04 38.29
CA VAL A 24 -37.09 -18.92 37.99
C VAL A 24 -37.70 -20.30 37.74
N GLU A 25 -39.02 -20.38 37.74
CA GLU A 25 -39.73 -21.56 37.28
C GLU A 25 -39.58 -21.71 35.75
N CYS A 26 -39.35 -22.94 35.28
CA CYS A 26 -39.27 -23.21 33.85
C CYS A 26 -40.64 -23.06 33.16
N PRO A 27 -40.68 -22.56 31.91
CA PRO A 27 -41.91 -22.57 31.14
C PRO A 27 -42.40 -24.00 30.88
N GLU A 28 -43.71 -24.17 30.65
CA GLU A 28 -44.30 -25.46 30.28
C GLU A 28 -43.78 -25.97 28.92
N GLN A 29 -43.37 -25.06 28.04
CA GLN A 29 -42.81 -25.40 26.74
C GLN A 29 -41.39 -25.96 26.89
N PRO A 30 -41.02 -27.03 26.15
CA PRO A 30 -39.68 -27.57 26.17
C PRO A 30 -38.63 -26.50 25.82
N LEU A 31 -37.60 -26.38 26.67
CA LEU A 31 -36.51 -25.43 26.45
C LEU A 31 -35.52 -25.89 25.38
N LEU A 32 -35.37 -27.20 25.18
CA LEU A 32 -34.49 -27.73 24.16
C LEU A 32 -35.24 -27.88 22.84
N ARG A 33 -34.80 -27.15 21.81
CA ARG A 33 -35.26 -27.31 20.44
C ARG A 33 -34.21 -28.03 19.62
N LEU A 34 -34.59 -29.13 18.97
CA LEU A 34 -33.75 -29.74 17.94
C LEU A 34 -33.94 -28.97 16.64
N ALA A 35 -32.84 -28.54 16.03
CA ALA A 35 -32.86 -27.73 14.83
C ALA A 35 -33.18 -28.54 13.56
N GLY A 36 -33.12 -29.87 13.65
CA GLY A 36 -33.12 -30.75 12.48
C GLY A 36 -31.75 -30.75 11.77
N SER A 37 -31.68 -31.43 10.63
CA SER A 37 -30.48 -31.54 9.81
C SER A 37 -30.73 -31.00 8.41
N ALA A 38 -29.79 -30.20 7.91
CA ALA A 38 -29.81 -29.74 6.52
C ALA A 38 -29.70 -30.92 5.53
N ILE A 39 -28.91 -31.94 5.87
CA ILE A 39 -28.75 -33.16 5.05
C ILE A 39 -30.08 -33.92 4.96
N GLY A 40 -30.81 -33.99 6.07
CA GLY A 40 -32.14 -34.59 6.14
C GLY A 40 -33.26 -33.71 5.57
N ARG A 41 -32.94 -32.51 5.07
CA ARG A 41 -33.90 -31.50 4.57
C ARG A 41 -35.03 -31.16 5.55
N ASN A 42 -34.77 -31.30 6.86
CA ASN A 42 -35.74 -31.05 7.93
C ASN A 42 -35.23 -29.99 8.92
N GLN A 43 -34.24 -29.18 8.53
CA GLN A 43 -33.73 -28.08 9.35
C GLN A 43 -34.79 -26.97 9.46
N THR A 44 -35.03 -26.46 10.67
CA THR A 44 -36.08 -25.46 10.95
C THR A 44 -35.55 -24.29 11.78
N LEU A 45 -36.12 -23.10 11.56
CA LEU A 45 -35.96 -21.94 12.42
C LEU A 45 -36.87 -22.06 13.64
N SER A 46 -36.55 -21.37 14.75
CA SER A 46 -37.54 -21.17 15.80
C SER A 46 -38.76 -20.41 15.28
N GLN A 47 -39.92 -20.65 15.92
CA GLN A 47 -41.16 -19.94 15.58
C GLN A 47 -41.00 -18.42 15.72
N ALA A 48 -40.22 -17.97 16.71
CA ALA A 48 -39.95 -16.56 16.93
C ALA A 48 -39.14 -15.94 15.78
N GLU A 49 -38.08 -16.60 15.32
CA GLU A 49 -37.31 -16.12 14.17
C GLU A 49 -38.15 -16.15 12.87
N ALA A 50 -38.94 -17.22 12.66
CA ALA A 50 -39.84 -17.32 11.51
C ALA A 50 -40.88 -16.18 11.49
N ASN A 51 -41.47 -15.86 12.64
CA ASN A 51 -42.41 -14.75 12.79
C ASN A 51 -41.72 -13.40 12.54
N PHE A 52 -40.51 -13.21 13.09
CA PHE A 52 -39.71 -12.00 12.85
C PHE A 52 -39.40 -11.81 11.37
N ARG A 53 -38.96 -12.87 10.67
CA ARG A 53 -38.68 -12.83 9.22
C ARG A 53 -39.92 -12.43 8.43
N LYS A 54 -41.09 -12.98 8.78
CA LYS A 54 -42.37 -12.62 8.15
C LYS A 54 -42.70 -11.12 8.38
N GLY A 55 -42.57 -10.63 9.61
CA GLY A 55 -42.80 -9.22 9.96
C GLY A 55 -41.83 -8.28 9.23
N ARG A 56 -40.53 -8.61 9.27
CA ARG A 56 -39.44 -7.89 8.59
C ARG A 56 -39.68 -7.77 7.08
N ARG A 57 -40.14 -8.84 6.42
CA ARG A 57 -40.49 -8.83 4.99
C ARG A 57 -41.48 -7.70 4.66
N SER A 58 -42.49 -7.50 5.50
CA SER A 58 -43.49 -6.44 5.27
C SER A 58 -42.91 -5.02 5.33
N VAL A 59 -41.83 -4.80 6.11
CA VAL A 59 -41.14 -3.51 6.22
C VAL A 59 -40.09 -3.32 5.12
N ILE A 60 -39.36 -4.37 4.74
CA ILE A 60 -38.29 -4.25 3.73
C ILE A 60 -38.81 -4.23 2.29
N ASN A 61 -39.94 -4.88 1.99
CA ASN A 61 -40.53 -4.88 0.64
C ASN A 61 -40.74 -3.46 0.06
N PRO A 62 -41.36 -2.50 0.79
CA PRO A 62 -41.48 -1.13 0.30
C PRO A 62 -40.12 -0.41 0.23
N LEU A 63 -39.16 -0.73 1.10
CA LEU A 63 -37.82 -0.15 1.07
C LEU A 63 -37.02 -0.61 -0.16
N TRP A 64 -37.12 -1.88 -0.54
CA TRP A 64 -36.54 -2.41 -1.78
C TRP A 64 -37.10 -1.68 -3.00
N ARG A 65 -38.42 -1.49 -3.04
CA ARG A 65 -39.06 -0.69 -4.09
C ARG A 65 -38.53 0.73 -4.11
N GLN A 66 -38.50 1.41 -2.96
CA GLN A 66 -37.98 2.77 -2.85
C GLN A 66 -36.52 2.86 -3.30
N PHE A 67 -35.69 1.88 -2.95
CA PHE A 67 -34.27 1.84 -3.32
C PHE A 67 -34.08 1.81 -4.83
N PHE A 68 -34.90 1.05 -5.57
CA PHE A 68 -34.82 0.96 -7.03
C PHE A 68 -35.60 2.05 -7.79
N THR A 69 -36.64 2.66 -7.19
CA THR A 69 -37.41 3.73 -7.85
C THR A 69 -36.81 5.11 -7.61
N ASN A 70 -36.51 5.44 -6.36
CA ASN A 70 -36.11 6.78 -5.92
C ASN A 70 -34.72 6.82 -5.26
N GLY A 71 -34.18 5.66 -4.90
CA GLY A 71 -32.87 5.51 -4.25
C GLY A 71 -31.73 5.24 -5.24
N PRO A 72 -30.52 4.94 -4.71
CA PRO A 72 -29.34 4.67 -5.53
C PRO A 72 -29.50 3.51 -6.52
N GLY A 73 -30.35 2.53 -6.20
CA GLY A 73 -30.65 1.40 -7.08
C GLY A 73 -31.27 1.82 -8.42
N ARG A 74 -31.84 3.03 -8.54
CA ARG A 74 -32.38 3.54 -9.81
C ARG A 74 -31.36 3.51 -10.95
N ALA A 75 -30.07 3.74 -10.65
CA ALA A 75 -29.00 3.74 -11.65
C ALA A 75 -28.82 2.38 -12.34
N THR A 76 -29.36 1.29 -11.78
CA THR A 76 -29.34 -0.04 -12.40
C THR A 76 -30.32 -0.20 -13.57
N GLY A 77 -31.24 0.75 -13.77
CA GLY A 77 -32.29 0.66 -14.79
C GLY A 77 -33.49 -0.22 -14.41
N TYR A 78 -33.45 -0.96 -13.29
CA TYR A 78 -34.56 -1.84 -12.88
C TYR A 78 -35.83 -1.10 -12.43
N GLY A 79 -35.74 0.18 -12.09
CA GLY A 79 -36.87 0.98 -11.62
C GLY A 79 -38.00 1.19 -12.64
N SER A 80 -37.71 1.10 -13.95
CA SER A 80 -38.68 1.23 -15.05
C SER A 80 -39.17 -0.11 -15.61
N THR A 81 -38.66 -1.23 -15.10
CA THR A 81 -39.06 -2.58 -15.54
C THR A 81 -40.35 -3.02 -14.86
N LEU A 82 -40.92 -4.16 -15.28
CA LEU A 82 -42.05 -4.79 -14.57
C LEU A 82 -41.63 -5.43 -13.23
N PHE A 83 -40.32 -5.50 -12.93
CA PHE A 83 -39.77 -6.14 -11.74
C PHE A 83 -40.30 -5.52 -10.43
N PRO A 84 -40.38 -4.17 -10.28
CA PRO A 84 -40.95 -3.54 -9.09
C PRO A 84 -42.50 -3.58 -9.03
N THR A 85 -43.19 -3.96 -10.12
CA THR A 85 -44.67 -3.93 -10.21
C THR A 85 -45.32 -5.31 -10.22
N GLN A 86 -44.68 -6.35 -10.74
CA GLN A 86 -45.25 -7.72 -10.81
C GLN A 86 -44.90 -8.61 -9.62
N ASN A 87 -43.70 -8.49 -9.03
CA ASN A 87 -43.17 -9.48 -8.06
C ASN A 87 -42.75 -8.83 -6.73
N GLN A 88 -43.60 -7.98 -6.16
CA GLN A 88 -43.28 -7.17 -4.97
C GLN A 88 -43.02 -7.97 -3.68
N GLU A 89 -43.32 -9.26 -3.69
CA GLU A 89 -43.06 -10.17 -2.57
C GLU A 89 -41.66 -10.81 -2.67
N ASP A 90 -41.09 -11.00 -3.86
CA ASP A 90 -39.91 -11.87 -4.07
C ASP A 90 -38.57 -11.13 -4.06
N TRP A 91 -38.41 -10.19 -3.13
CA TRP A 91 -37.14 -9.50 -2.89
C TRP A 91 -36.10 -10.41 -2.24
N PRO A 92 -34.80 -10.20 -2.51
CA PRO A 92 -33.73 -11.04 -1.95
C PRO A 92 -33.61 -10.88 -0.43
N VAL A 93 -33.32 -11.99 0.25
CA VAL A 93 -32.98 -12.02 1.67
C VAL A 93 -31.49 -11.64 1.82
N LEU A 94 -31.26 -10.39 2.23
CA LEU A 94 -29.91 -9.83 2.46
C LEU A 94 -29.42 -10.07 3.90
N GLY A 95 -28.22 -10.62 4.05
CA GLY A 95 -27.47 -10.68 5.30
C GLY A 95 -26.23 -9.78 5.29
N ILE A 96 -25.87 -9.20 6.43
CA ILE A 96 -24.62 -8.45 6.62
C ILE A 96 -23.77 -9.14 7.71
N ALA A 97 -22.47 -9.28 7.47
CA ALA A 97 -21.54 -9.87 8.42
C ALA A 97 -20.39 -8.91 8.74
N HIS A 98 -20.13 -8.68 10.02
CA HIS A 98 -19.05 -7.83 10.52
C HIS A 98 -17.99 -8.66 11.24
N SER A 99 -16.75 -8.60 10.75
CA SER A 99 -15.65 -9.41 11.26
C SER A 99 -15.17 -9.04 12.67
N GLY A 100 -14.30 -9.87 13.23
CA GLY A 100 -13.51 -9.56 14.43
C GLY A 100 -12.30 -8.66 14.19
N GLY A 101 -11.71 -8.15 15.27
CA GLY A 101 -10.55 -7.24 15.20
C GLY A 101 -10.53 -6.11 16.23
N GLY A 102 -11.20 -6.27 17.39
CA GLY A 102 -11.25 -5.26 18.44
C GLY A 102 -11.85 -3.92 17.99
N LEU A 103 -11.38 -2.81 18.56
CA LEU A 103 -11.88 -1.46 18.26
C LEU A 103 -11.76 -1.10 16.76
N ARG A 104 -10.75 -1.63 16.06
CA ARG A 104 -10.61 -1.46 14.60
C ARG A 104 -11.83 -2.02 13.87
N ALA A 105 -12.23 -3.25 14.21
CA ALA A 105 -13.36 -3.89 13.56
C ALA A 105 -14.69 -3.22 13.93
N SER A 106 -14.85 -2.73 15.17
CA SER A 106 -16.03 -1.96 15.56
C SER A 106 -16.16 -0.65 14.77
N LEU A 107 -15.05 0.09 14.60
CA LEU A 107 -15.02 1.34 13.82
C LEU A 107 -15.16 1.09 12.31
N TYR A 108 -14.58 0.01 11.79
CA TYR A 108 -14.77 -0.39 10.39
C TYR A 108 -16.23 -0.75 10.11
N ALA A 109 -16.80 -1.59 10.95
CA ALA A 109 -18.20 -1.98 10.84
C ALA A 109 -19.13 -0.75 10.99
N ALA A 110 -18.82 0.20 11.89
CA ALA A 110 -19.54 1.45 12.03
C ALA A 110 -19.48 2.31 10.76
N GLY A 111 -18.30 2.47 10.15
CA GLY A 111 -18.14 3.19 8.89
C GLY A 111 -18.89 2.54 7.72
N VAL A 112 -18.88 1.21 7.62
CA VAL A 112 -19.66 0.46 6.62
C VAL A 112 -21.16 0.64 6.86
N MET A 113 -21.62 0.55 8.12
CA MET A 113 -23.00 0.82 8.49
C MET A 113 -23.40 2.26 8.12
N GLN A 114 -22.53 3.24 8.37
CA GLN A 114 -22.78 4.64 8.04
C GLN A 114 -22.90 4.85 6.52
N ALA A 115 -22.07 4.19 5.72
CA ALA A 115 -22.09 4.30 4.27
C ALA A 115 -23.41 3.77 3.68
N PHE A 116 -23.93 2.69 4.26
CA PHE A 116 -25.17 2.06 3.83
C PHE A 116 -26.43 2.58 4.54
N ASP A 117 -26.29 3.46 5.53
CA ASP A 117 -27.41 4.07 6.25
C ASP A 117 -28.17 5.03 5.33
N ALA A 118 -29.50 4.89 5.27
CA ALA A 118 -30.38 5.78 4.51
C ALA A 118 -30.27 7.25 4.95
N ARG A 119 -29.95 7.49 6.23
CA ARG A 119 -29.80 8.83 6.83
C ARG A 119 -28.53 9.55 6.37
N THR A 120 -27.57 8.84 5.79
CA THR A 120 -26.32 9.42 5.26
C THR A 120 -26.52 9.89 3.81
N THR A 121 -27.17 11.03 3.63
CA THR A 121 -27.60 11.53 2.32
C THR A 121 -26.46 11.78 1.32
N SER A 122 -25.25 12.07 1.82
CA SER A 122 -24.03 12.22 1.02
C SER A 122 -23.47 10.92 0.45
N SER A 123 -23.90 9.76 0.95
CA SER A 123 -23.42 8.45 0.46
C SER A 123 -24.14 8.04 -0.83
N PRO A 124 -23.40 7.62 -1.88
CA PRO A 124 -23.98 7.07 -3.10
C PRO A 124 -24.56 5.66 -2.92
N VAL A 125 -24.27 4.97 -1.82
CA VAL A 125 -24.76 3.60 -1.53
C VAL A 125 -25.73 3.57 -0.34
N ARG A 126 -26.26 4.73 0.06
CA ARG A 126 -27.21 4.86 1.16
C ARG A 126 -28.46 4.00 0.96
N GLY A 127 -29.02 3.49 2.06
CA GLY A 127 -30.27 2.73 2.04
C GLY A 127 -30.10 1.22 1.86
N VAL A 128 -28.87 0.71 1.75
CA VAL A 128 -28.60 -0.74 1.70
C VAL A 128 -28.75 -1.40 3.08
N TYR A 129 -28.30 -0.76 4.16
CA TYR A 129 -28.30 -1.36 5.50
C TYR A 129 -29.72 -1.69 6.00
N PRO A 130 -30.73 -0.79 5.83
CA PRO A 130 -32.11 -1.08 6.20
C PRO A 130 -32.77 -2.25 5.44
N LEU A 131 -32.20 -2.69 4.31
CA LEU A 131 -32.71 -3.82 3.52
C LEU A 131 -32.29 -5.18 4.10
N ALA A 132 -31.32 -5.21 5.02
CA ALA A 132 -30.85 -6.45 5.63
C ALA A 132 -31.94 -7.10 6.49
N THR A 133 -32.10 -8.42 6.36
CA THR A 133 -32.93 -9.23 7.27
C THR A 133 -32.14 -9.66 8.50
N TYR A 134 -30.85 -9.95 8.31
CA TYR A 134 -29.94 -10.44 9.35
C TYR A 134 -28.66 -9.61 9.40
N VAL A 135 -28.15 -9.37 10.60
CA VAL A 135 -26.80 -8.84 10.81
C VAL A 135 -26.05 -9.72 11.81
N THR A 136 -24.84 -10.12 11.44
CA THR A 136 -23.98 -11.00 12.25
C THR A 136 -22.71 -10.26 12.66
N GLY A 137 -22.23 -10.51 13.88
CA GLY A 137 -20.99 -9.94 14.40
C GLY A 137 -20.25 -10.93 15.29
N LEU A 138 -18.92 -10.96 15.19
CA LEU A 138 -18.06 -11.65 16.15
C LEU A 138 -16.95 -10.71 16.65
N SER A 139 -16.42 -10.96 17.85
CA SER A 139 -15.35 -10.17 18.46
C SER A 139 -15.65 -8.66 18.36
N GLY A 140 -14.72 -7.82 17.87
CA GLY A 140 -14.96 -6.38 17.66
C GLY A 140 -16.22 -6.02 16.84
N GLY A 141 -16.63 -6.85 15.86
CA GLY A 141 -17.88 -6.67 15.11
C GLY A 141 -19.13 -6.90 15.97
N SER A 142 -19.06 -7.78 16.97
CA SER A 142 -20.15 -8.00 17.93
C SER A 142 -20.43 -6.77 18.79
N TRP A 143 -19.40 -5.95 19.07
CA TRP A 143 -19.53 -4.72 19.86
C TRP A 143 -20.39 -3.69 19.13
N LEU A 144 -20.19 -3.54 17.82
CA LEU A 144 -21.07 -2.72 16.98
C LEU A 144 -22.51 -3.26 17.00
N VAL A 145 -22.70 -4.54 16.67
CA VAL A 145 -24.03 -5.14 16.51
C VAL A 145 -24.85 -5.00 17.80
N ALA A 146 -24.22 -5.28 18.94
CA ALA A 146 -24.87 -5.18 20.24
C ALA A 146 -25.08 -3.72 20.66
N SER A 147 -24.14 -2.81 20.39
CA SER A 147 -24.29 -1.38 20.69
C SER A 147 -25.41 -0.75 19.86
N ALA A 148 -25.48 -1.05 18.55
CA ALA A 148 -26.54 -0.58 17.68
C ALA A 148 -27.91 -1.09 18.16
N ALA A 149 -28.03 -2.36 18.51
CA ALA A 149 -29.28 -2.92 19.03
C ALA A 149 -29.67 -2.34 20.39
N ALA A 150 -28.72 -2.23 21.34
CA ALA A 150 -28.96 -1.69 22.67
C ALA A 150 -29.34 -0.20 22.66
N ASN A 151 -28.86 0.56 21.68
CA ASN A 151 -29.18 1.98 21.50
C ASN A 151 -30.31 2.24 20.48
N ASN A 152 -31.04 1.19 20.05
CA ASN A 152 -32.15 1.31 19.10
C ASN A 152 -31.75 1.91 17.72
N TYR A 153 -30.54 1.60 17.24
CA TYR A 153 -29.99 1.99 15.94
C TYR A 153 -30.00 3.51 15.67
N PRO A 154 -29.31 4.33 16.49
CA PRO A 154 -29.15 5.76 16.20
C PRO A 154 -28.27 5.95 14.96
N PRO A 155 -28.17 7.16 14.39
CA PRO A 155 -27.19 7.47 13.37
C PRO A 155 -25.78 7.14 13.88
N VAL A 156 -24.92 6.61 13.01
CA VAL A 156 -23.57 6.16 13.42
C VAL A 156 -22.74 7.25 14.12
N PRO A 157 -22.71 8.53 13.67
CA PRO A 157 -21.99 9.57 14.39
C PRO A 157 -22.48 9.77 15.83
N GLU A 158 -23.79 9.66 16.06
CA GLU A 158 -24.38 9.74 17.39
C GLU A 158 -23.99 8.53 18.24
N MET A 159 -24.14 7.32 17.68
CA MET A 159 -23.74 6.07 18.35
C MET A 159 -22.28 6.09 18.78
N VAL A 160 -21.37 6.42 17.86
CA VAL A 160 -19.92 6.42 18.11
C VAL A 160 -19.52 7.57 19.04
N SER A 161 -20.25 8.69 19.04
CA SER A 161 -20.02 9.77 20.03
C SER A 161 -20.38 9.34 21.45
N GLY A 162 -21.33 8.41 21.60
CA GLY A 162 -21.67 7.78 22.87
C GLY A 162 -20.70 6.66 23.28
N TRP A 163 -19.76 6.27 22.40
CA TRP A 163 -18.71 5.32 22.77
C TRP A 163 -17.55 6.04 23.47
N ASP A 164 -17.17 5.55 24.65
CA ASP A 164 -16.10 6.13 25.46
C ASP A 164 -14.69 5.70 24.97
N LEU A 165 -14.37 5.93 23.69
CA LEU A 165 -13.15 5.40 23.05
C LEU A 165 -11.84 6.11 23.46
N GLU A 166 -11.91 7.32 24.01
CA GLU A 166 -10.72 8.05 24.47
C GLU A 166 -10.14 7.45 25.76
N LYS A 167 -10.95 6.69 26.52
CA LYS A 167 -10.51 5.96 27.70
C LYS A 167 -10.03 4.58 27.28
N ASP A 168 -8.86 4.19 27.77
CA ASP A 168 -8.34 2.83 27.57
C ASP A 168 -9.24 1.78 28.22
N MET A 169 -9.56 0.71 27.49
CA MET A 169 -10.51 -0.32 27.95
C MET A 169 -10.02 -1.17 29.13
N VAL A 170 -8.74 -1.13 29.47
CA VAL A 170 -8.13 -1.88 30.58
C VAL A 170 -7.64 -0.94 31.68
N LEU A 171 -7.10 0.23 31.30
CA LEU A 171 -6.50 1.22 32.19
C LEU A 171 -7.07 2.64 31.94
N PRO A 172 -8.38 2.85 32.14
CA PRO A 172 -9.06 4.09 31.71
C PRO A 172 -8.57 5.36 32.43
N GLY A 173 -7.93 5.24 33.60
CA GLY A 173 -7.37 6.36 34.36
C GLY A 173 -6.06 6.92 33.79
N GLY A 174 -5.44 6.27 32.80
CA GLY A 174 -4.15 6.68 32.23
C GLY A 174 -3.05 6.74 33.29
N ILE A 175 -2.44 7.91 33.47
CA ILE A 175 -1.40 8.16 34.50
C ILE A 175 -2.01 8.11 35.93
N ASN A 176 -3.33 8.33 36.07
CA ASN A 176 -4.01 8.28 37.36
C ASN A 176 -4.36 6.83 37.74
N VAL A 177 -3.42 6.20 38.44
CA VAL A 177 -3.52 4.80 38.89
C VAL A 177 -4.73 4.56 39.81
N LEU A 178 -5.13 5.54 40.63
CA LEU A 178 -6.31 5.41 41.51
C LEU A 178 -7.59 5.20 40.70
N ARG A 179 -7.78 5.97 39.62
CA ARG A 179 -8.97 5.85 38.75
C ARG A 179 -9.03 4.50 38.04
N SER A 180 -7.90 4.02 37.53
CA SER A 180 -7.82 2.67 36.95
C SER A 180 -8.11 1.59 38.00
N THR A 181 -7.64 1.77 39.24
CA THR A 181 -7.92 0.83 40.34
C THR A 181 -9.41 0.80 40.70
N GLN A 182 -10.05 1.97 40.82
CA GLN A 182 -11.50 2.09 41.07
C GLN A 182 -12.32 1.37 40.01
N PHE A 183 -11.97 1.55 38.73
CA PHE A 183 -12.62 0.86 37.61
C PHE A 183 -12.43 -0.67 37.67
N LEU A 184 -11.21 -1.14 37.93
CA LEU A 184 -10.93 -2.58 38.01
C LEU A 184 -11.62 -3.25 39.21
N ASP A 185 -11.73 -2.55 40.33
CA ASP A 185 -12.50 -3.03 41.49
C ASP A 185 -14.00 -3.05 41.19
N ALA A 186 -14.53 -2.04 40.48
CA ALA A 186 -15.94 -1.99 40.05
C ALA A 186 -16.37 -3.20 39.23
N ILE A 187 -15.61 -3.52 38.18
CA ILE A 187 -15.91 -4.66 37.31
C ILE A 187 -15.77 -5.98 38.09
N HIS A 188 -14.79 -6.07 38.99
CA HIS A 188 -14.55 -7.25 39.81
C HIS A 188 -15.72 -7.50 40.79
N ASP A 189 -16.17 -6.46 41.49
CA ASP A 189 -17.27 -6.55 42.45
C ASP A 189 -18.60 -6.91 41.76
N THR A 190 -18.82 -6.39 40.55
CA THR A 190 -19.99 -6.76 39.74
C THR A 190 -19.95 -8.23 39.32
N VAL A 191 -18.79 -8.72 38.88
CA VAL A 191 -18.60 -10.14 38.49
C VAL A 191 -18.77 -11.08 39.70
N ARG A 192 -18.34 -10.65 40.90
CA ARG A 192 -18.57 -11.41 42.14
C ARG A 192 -20.05 -11.65 42.43
N LEU A 193 -20.99 -10.83 41.91
CA LEU A 193 -22.42 -11.09 42.07
C LEU A 193 -22.84 -12.39 41.37
N LYS A 194 -22.35 -12.63 40.14
CA LYS A 194 -22.57 -13.89 39.41
C LYS A 194 -21.90 -15.08 40.11
N GLN A 195 -20.70 -14.87 40.67
CA GLN A 195 -20.01 -15.89 41.46
C GLN A 195 -20.77 -16.25 42.75
N LYS A 196 -21.30 -15.24 43.46
CA LYS A 196 -22.13 -15.42 44.66
C LYS A 196 -23.46 -16.12 44.35
N ALA A 197 -24.01 -15.91 43.15
CA ALA A 197 -25.16 -16.65 42.63
C ALA A 197 -24.84 -18.12 42.28
N GLY A 198 -23.60 -18.57 42.44
CA GLY A 198 -23.22 -19.98 42.32
C GLY A 198 -22.71 -20.40 40.95
N TYR A 199 -22.48 -19.45 40.03
CA TYR A 199 -21.98 -19.70 38.69
C TYR A 199 -20.47 -19.49 38.58
N SER A 200 -19.85 -20.23 37.66
CA SER A 200 -18.45 -20.01 37.28
C SER A 200 -18.26 -18.62 36.68
N VAL A 201 -17.15 -17.98 37.03
CA VAL A 201 -16.70 -16.69 36.48
C VAL A 201 -15.26 -16.82 36.00
N SER A 202 -14.91 -15.98 35.03
CA SER A 202 -13.62 -15.96 34.33
C SER A 202 -13.17 -14.52 34.05
N LEU A 203 -12.00 -14.33 33.45
CA LEU A 203 -11.61 -13.02 32.91
C LEU A 203 -12.60 -12.51 31.86
N THR A 204 -13.31 -13.40 31.16
CA THR A 204 -14.34 -13.02 30.18
C THR A 204 -15.46 -12.21 30.82
N ASP A 205 -15.85 -12.52 32.05
CA ASP A 205 -16.89 -11.77 32.76
C ASP A 205 -16.42 -10.34 33.04
N GLN A 206 -15.18 -10.17 33.51
CA GLN A 206 -14.57 -8.85 33.75
C GLN A 206 -14.36 -8.08 32.44
N TRP A 207 -13.96 -8.75 31.36
CA TRP A 207 -13.85 -8.17 30.03
C TRP A 207 -15.18 -7.72 29.47
N GLY A 208 -16.22 -8.55 29.57
CA GLY A 208 -17.58 -8.18 29.20
C GLY A 208 -18.05 -6.94 29.96
N ARG A 209 -17.77 -6.85 31.26
CA ARG A 209 -18.03 -5.64 32.05
C ARG A 209 -17.22 -4.44 31.54
N ALA A 210 -15.95 -4.58 31.21
CA ALA A 210 -15.20 -3.48 30.59
C ALA A 210 -15.89 -3.02 29.29
N LEU A 211 -16.24 -3.95 28.38
CA LEU A 211 -16.95 -3.62 27.14
C LEU A 211 -18.25 -2.83 27.38
N SER A 212 -19.01 -3.13 28.43
CA SER A 212 -20.26 -2.42 28.71
C SER A 212 -20.07 -0.97 29.14
N TYR A 213 -18.94 -0.63 29.76
CA TYR A 213 -18.63 0.77 30.07
C TYR A 213 -18.42 1.60 28.79
N HIS A 214 -17.88 0.99 27.73
CA HIS A 214 -17.52 1.71 26.50
C HIS A 214 -18.58 1.68 25.41
N PHE A 215 -19.39 0.61 25.31
CA PHE A 215 -20.26 0.37 24.16
C PHE A 215 -21.76 0.35 24.46
N LEU A 216 -22.15 0.18 25.72
CA LEU A 216 -23.55 0.02 26.11
C LEU A 216 -24.09 1.28 26.80
N PRO A 217 -25.40 1.54 26.71
CA PRO A 217 -26.00 2.70 27.36
C PRO A 217 -25.87 2.62 28.89
N GLY A 218 -25.87 3.79 29.53
CA GLY A 218 -25.80 3.95 30.99
C GLY A 218 -24.47 4.46 31.53
N THR A 219 -23.45 4.62 30.68
CA THR A 219 -22.15 5.21 31.04
C THR A 219 -21.97 6.59 30.40
N THR A 220 -21.46 7.54 31.17
CA THR A 220 -21.08 8.89 30.75
C THR A 220 -19.72 9.26 31.33
N ASN A 221 -19.12 10.35 30.84
CA ASN A 221 -17.87 10.86 31.39
C ASN A 221 -17.95 11.18 32.89
N GLU A 222 -19.11 11.65 33.36
CA GLU A 222 -19.35 12.04 34.74
C GLU A 222 -19.49 10.83 35.67
N ASN A 223 -20.06 9.73 35.18
CA ASN A 223 -20.34 8.55 35.98
C ASN A 223 -19.35 7.38 35.78
N PHE A 224 -18.40 7.49 34.84
CA PHE A 224 -17.50 6.39 34.46
C PHE A 224 -16.75 5.73 35.64
N TYR A 225 -16.39 6.51 36.67
CA TYR A 225 -15.67 6.04 37.86
C TYR A 225 -16.55 5.96 39.11
N THR A 226 -17.86 6.19 38.99
CA THR A 226 -18.78 6.18 40.15
C THR A 226 -19.62 4.91 40.16
N ASN A 227 -19.37 4.07 41.16
CA ASN A 227 -20.16 2.86 41.37
C ASN A 227 -21.40 3.18 42.20
N SER A 228 -22.57 3.13 41.56
CA SER A 228 -23.87 3.25 42.22
C SER A 228 -24.81 2.16 41.69
N PRO A 229 -25.75 1.66 42.52
CA PRO A 229 -26.88 0.86 42.04
C PRO A 229 -27.67 1.53 40.90
N THR A 230 -27.55 2.85 40.75
CA THR A 230 -28.21 3.64 39.71
C THR A 230 -27.38 3.81 38.43
N THR A 231 -26.06 3.60 38.46
CA THR A 231 -25.18 3.89 37.31
C THR A 231 -24.87 2.67 36.44
N ALA A 232 -25.24 1.45 36.86
CA ALA A 232 -25.25 0.11 36.23
C ALA A 232 -24.30 -0.23 35.05
N HIS A 233 -23.93 0.70 34.18
CA HIS A 233 -22.93 0.60 33.12
C HIS A 233 -23.23 -0.61 32.22
N GLY A 234 -24.49 -0.71 31.80
CA GLY A 234 -25.04 -1.83 31.03
C GLY A 234 -25.23 -3.15 31.81
N ALA A 235 -25.06 -3.19 33.13
CA ALA A 235 -25.45 -4.36 33.94
C ALA A 235 -26.97 -4.53 33.94
N GLY A 236 -27.44 -5.76 33.76
CA GLY A 236 -28.87 -6.06 33.64
C GLY A 236 -29.44 -5.83 32.24
N LEU A 237 -28.67 -5.28 31.29
CA LEU A 237 -29.07 -5.31 29.88
C LEU A 237 -28.92 -6.73 29.36
N LEU A 238 -30.03 -7.33 28.97
CA LEU A 238 -30.09 -8.72 28.49
C LEU A 238 -30.16 -8.76 26.97
N PHE A 239 -29.45 -9.71 26.35
CA PHE A 239 -29.51 -9.88 24.90
C PHE A 239 -30.88 -10.38 24.44
N SER A 240 -31.52 -11.26 25.21
CA SER A 240 -32.92 -11.62 24.97
C SER A 240 -33.88 -10.45 25.16
N GLY A 241 -33.50 -9.44 25.95
CA GLY A 241 -34.27 -8.20 26.16
C GLY A 241 -34.36 -7.33 24.91
N LEU A 242 -33.48 -7.51 23.92
CA LEU A 242 -33.52 -6.76 22.65
C LEU A 242 -34.83 -6.98 21.88
N LYS A 243 -35.50 -8.12 22.05
CA LYS A 243 -36.83 -8.41 21.47
C LYS A 243 -37.92 -7.44 21.92
N SER A 244 -37.72 -6.76 23.05
CA SER A 244 -38.63 -5.77 23.60
C SER A 244 -38.35 -4.35 23.12
N THR A 245 -37.28 -4.13 22.35
CA THR A 245 -37.00 -2.81 21.78
C THR A 245 -38.01 -2.47 20.69
N ARG A 246 -38.45 -1.21 20.68
CA ARG A 246 -39.49 -0.73 19.76
C ARG A 246 -39.20 -1.07 18.30
N ARG A 247 -38.00 -0.76 17.80
CA ARG A 247 -37.66 -1.01 16.40
C ARG A 247 -37.56 -2.50 16.07
N MET A 248 -37.29 -3.36 17.04
CA MET A 248 -37.29 -4.81 16.82
C MET A 248 -38.72 -5.36 16.75
N GLN A 249 -39.61 -4.89 17.61
CA GLN A 249 -41.05 -5.22 17.57
C GLN A 249 -41.73 -4.69 16.30
N GLU A 250 -41.32 -3.51 15.83
CA GLU A 250 -41.78 -2.90 14.58
C GLU A 250 -41.04 -3.44 13.34
N PHE A 251 -40.15 -4.43 13.51
CA PHE A 251 -39.36 -5.05 12.44
C PHE A 251 -38.54 -4.06 11.59
N GLN A 252 -38.16 -2.91 12.14
CA GLN A 252 -37.44 -1.83 11.44
C GLN A 252 -35.93 -2.05 11.34
N ILE A 253 -35.38 -2.99 12.11
CA ILE A 253 -33.95 -3.31 12.14
C ILE A 253 -33.70 -4.79 11.79
N PRO A 254 -32.53 -5.17 11.25
CA PRO A 254 -32.18 -6.58 11.02
C PRO A 254 -32.07 -7.35 12.34
N LEU A 255 -32.26 -8.67 12.30
CA LEU A 255 -32.03 -9.54 13.46
C LEU A 255 -30.54 -9.56 13.81
N PRO A 256 -30.12 -9.08 15.01
CA PRO A 256 -28.73 -9.19 15.44
C PRO A 256 -28.40 -10.62 15.87
N ILE A 257 -27.26 -11.12 15.40
CA ILE A 257 -26.72 -12.43 15.78
C ILE A 257 -25.25 -12.26 16.18
N VAL A 258 -24.88 -12.74 17.37
CA VAL A 258 -23.49 -12.76 17.85
C VAL A 258 -22.94 -14.18 17.75
N VAL A 259 -21.71 -14.32 17.25
CA VAL A 259 -21.07 -15.63 17.02
C VAL A 259 -19.90 -15.85 17.98
N SER A 260 -19.79 -17.07 18.50
CA SER A 260 -18.69 -17.52 19.35
C SER A 260 -18.29 -18.96 19.02
N ASN A 261 -17.05 -19.34 19.33
CA ASN A 261 -16.55 -20.67 19.02
C ASN A 261 -16.52 -21.59 20.23
N HIS A 262 -16.65 -22.88 19.95
CA HIS A 262 -16.49 -23.95 20.92
C HIS A 262 -15.02 -24.26 21.18
N LYS A 263 -14.61 -24.36 22.46
CA LYS A 263 -13.31 -24.95 22.83
C LYS A 263 -13.46 -26.47 23.01
N PRO A 264 -12.80 -27.29 22.16
CA PRO A 264 -12.84 -28.75 22.27
C PRO A 264 -12.40 -29.27 23.64
N LEU A 265 -12.90 -30.43 24.05
CA LEU A 265 -12.43 -31.15 25.24
C LEU A 265 -11.01 -31.69 25.10
N ASP A 266 -10.70 -32.26 23.93
CA ASP A 266 -9.38 -32.77 23.60
C ASP A 266 -8.57 -31.64 22.96
N GLU A 267 -7.53 -31.16 23.66
CA GLU A 267 -6.65 -30.10 23.16
C GLU A 267 -5.77 -30.56 21.99
N SER A 268 -5.73 -31.87 21.69
CA SER A 268 -5.12 -32.43 20.49
C SER A 268 -6.10 -32.62 19.32
N ALA A 269 -7.37 -32.25 19.49
CA ALA A 269 -8.38 -32.34 18.43
C ALA A 269 -7.95 -31.55 17.19
N THR A 270 -7.74 -32.27 16.10
CA THR A 270 -7.32 -31.72 14.81
C THR A 270 -8.46 -31.83 13.79
N ASN A 271 -8.36 -31.05 12.71
CA ASN A 271 -9.30 -31.19 11.60
C ASN A 271 -9.17 -32.57 10.95
N PRO A 272 -10.29 -33.18 10.51
CA PRO A 272 -10.24 -34.41 9.74
C PRO A 272 -9.30 -34.28 8.54
N SER A 273 -8.50 -35.31 8.25
CA SER A 273 -7.75 -35.45 6.98
C SER A 273 -6.63 -34.43 6.72
N ASN A 274 -6.00 -33.85 7.75
CA ASN A 274 -4.90 -32.88 7.60
C ASN A 274 -5.24 -31.69 6.69
N VAL A 275 -6.51 -31.23 6.71
CA VAL A 275 -6.95 -30.08 5.90
C VAL A 275 -6.08 -28.87 6.24
N PRO A 276 -5.38 -28.25 5.26
CA PRO A 276 -4.49 -27.14 5.51
C PRO A 276 -5.30 -25.88 5.81
N VAL A 277 -5.45 -25.56 7.10
CA VAL A 277 -6.12 -24.35 7.56
C VAL A 277 -5.25 -23.14 7.24
N SER A 278 -5.87 -22.05 6.78
CA SER A 278 -5.15 -20.81 6.50
C SER A 278 -4.99 -19.97 7.77
N GLY A 279 -3.75 -19.72 8.18
CA GLY A 279 -3.41 -18.96 9.38
C GLY A 279 -3.19 -19.83 10.62
N GLU A 280 -2.77 -19.22 11.73
CA GLU A 280 -2.69 -19.89 13.03
C GLU A 280 -4.09 -19.91 13.66
N THR A 281 -4.63 -21.11 13.90
CA THR A 281 -5.94 -21.30 14.54
C THR A 281 -5.79 -22.11 15.81
N TYR A 282 -6.43 -21.65 16.89
CA TYR A 282 -6.44 -22.36 18.17
C TYR A 282 -7.58 -23.39 18.27
N VAL A 283 -8.65 -23.19 17.48
CA VAL A 283 -9.83 -24.05 17.43
C VAL A 283 -9.91 -24.77 16.07
N PRO A 284 -10.19 -26.07 16.00
CA PRO A 284 -10.37 -26.76 14.73
C PRO A 284 -11.68 -26.32 14.03
N LEU A 285 -11.71 -26.33 12.69
CA LEU A 285 -12.89 -26.03 11.87
C LEU A 285 -14.03 -27.04 12.09
N SER A 286 -13.74 -28.22 12.62
CA SER A 286 -14.74 -29.21 13.03
C SER A 286 -15.38 -28.89 14.39
N ALA A 287 -14.96 -27.83 15.10
CA ALA A 287 -15.63 -27.42 16.31
C ALA A 287 -16.99 -26.78 15.99
N PRO A 288 -18.02 -27.00 16.84
CA PRO A 288 -19.28 -26.28 16.72
C PRO A 288 -19.08 -24.75 16.77
N VAL A 289 -19.74 -24.05 15.86
CA VAL A 289 -19.87 -22.59 15.87
C VAL A 289 -21.21 -22.24 16.51
N TYR A 290 -21.17 -21.50 17.63
CA TYR A 290 -22.38 -21.07 18.33
C TYR A 290 -22.87 -19.73 17.80
N GLU A 291 -24.19 -19.58 17.74
CA GLU A 291 -24.86 -18.32 17.46
C GLU A 291 -25.82 -17.95 18.60
N VAL A 292 -25.87 -16.66 18.93
CA VAL A 292 -26.79 -16.07 19.90
C VAL A 292 -27.64 -15.03 19.19
N SER A 293 -28.95 -15.24 19.13
CA SER A 293 -29.93 -14.22 18.73
C SER A 293 -30.75 -13.78 19.95
N PRO A 294 -31.56 -12.69 19.88
CA PRO A 294 -32.49 -12.36 20.95
C PRO A 294 -33.53 -13.47 21.23
N PHE A 295 -33.70 -14.43 20.32
CA PHE A 295 -34.66 -15.51 20.44
C PHE A 295 -34.05 -16.78 21.03
N GLU A 296 -32.92 -17.22 20.49
CA GLU A 296 -32.31 -18.51 20.84
C GLU A 296 -30.78 -18.53 20.68
N PHE A 297 -30.16 -19.45 21.40
CA PHE A 297 -28.75 -19.80 21.37
C PHE A 297 -28.55 -21.26 21.07
N GLY A 298 -27.56 -21.56 20.24
CA GLY A 298 -27.23 -22.93 19.90
C GLY A 298 -26.36 -22.98 18.66
N SER A 299 -26.43 -24.10 17.95
CA SER A 299 -25.72 -24.28 16.68
C SER A 299 -26.53 -25.12 15.71
N TYR A 300 -26.54 -24.69 14.45
CA TYR A 300 -27.03 -25.48 13.32
C TYR A 300 -26.04 -26.55 12.85
N ASP A 301 -24.82 -26.55 13.40
CA ASP A 301 -23.79 -27.52 13.03
C ASP A 301 -24.21 -28.95 13.40
N PRO A 302 -23.81 -29.97 12.61
CA PRO A 302 -24.23 -31.36 12.78
C PRO A 302 -23.68 -32.02 14.06
N GLN A 303 -22.70 -31.42 14.71
CA GLN A 303 -22.21 -31.85 16.02
C GLN A 303 -23.27 -31.63 17.09
N LEU A 304 -23.99 -30.49 17.06
CA LEU A 304 -24.97 -30.11 18.08
C LEU A 304 -26.42 -30.13 17.56
N SER A 305 -26.72 -29.39 16.50
CA SER A 305 -28.05 -29.29 15.86
C SER A 305 -29.19 -29.02 16.86
N ALA A 306 -28.94 -28.14 17.83
CA ALA A 306 -29.88 -27.86 18.92
C ALA A 306 -29.74 -26.44 19.45
N PHE A 307 -30.83 -25.92 19.99
CA PHE A 307 -30.99 -24.56 20.49
C PHE A 307 -31.76 -24.52 21.81
N ILE A 308 -31.54 -23.47 22.58
CA ILE A 308 -32.29 -23.08 23.77
C ILE A 308 -32.71 -21.61 23.64
N PRO A 309 -33.88 -21.17 24.16
CA PRO A 309 -34.19 -19.76 24.21
C PRO A 309 -33.10 -18.96 24.95
N THR A 310 -32.64 -17.85 24.37
CA THR A 310 -31.52 -17.05 24.91
C THR A 310 -31.81 -16.55 26.33
N GLU A 311 -33.08 -16.28 26.62
CA GLU A 311 -33.54 -15.90 27.96
C GLU A 311 -33.23 -16.93 29.05
N PHE A 312 -33.10 -18.21 28.68
CA PHE A 312 -32.88 -19.33 29.60
C PHE A 312 -31.50 -19.98 29.48
N ILE A 313 -30.56 -19.31 28.81
CA ILE A 313 -29.25 -19.85 28.42
C ILE A 313 -28.37 -20.32 29.59
N GLY A 314 -28.61 -19.82 30.80
CA GLY A 314 -27.91 -20.24 32.02
C GLY A 314 -28.43 -21.56 32.61
N THR A 315 -29.48 -22.13 32.04
CA THR A 315 -30.11 -23.35 32.56
C THR A 315 -29.34 -24.59 32.13
N SER A 316 -28.97 -25.44 33.08
CA SER A 316 -28.37 -26.75 32.76
C SER A 316 -29.47 -27.76 32.45
N LEU A 317 -29.41 -28.42 31.30
CA LEU A 317 -30.36 -29.45 30.90
C LEU A 317 -29.63 -30.78 30.73
N ASN A 318 -30.28 -31.90 31.10
CA ASN A 318 -29.85 -33.25 30.79
C ASN A 318 -30.91 -33.91 29.90
N ALA A 319 -30.57 -34.20 28.65
CA ALA A 319 -31.50 -34.70 27.63
C ALA A 319 -32.78 -33.84 27.57
N GLY A 320 -32.62 -32.52 27.61
CA GLY A 320 -33.71 -31.53 27.56
C GLY A 320 -34.43 -31.28 28.89
N LYS A 321 -34.12 -32.00 29.97
CA LYS A 321 -34.74 -31.82 31.29
C LYS A 321 -33.87 -30.94 32.21
N PRO A 322 -34.41 -29.89 32.84
CA PRO A 322 -33.64 -29.06 33.77
C PRO A 322 -33.07 -29.85 34.95
N TYR A 323 -31.82 -29.59 35.30
CA TYR A 323 -31.19 -30.13 36.49
C TYR A 323 -30.25 -29.11 37.14
N VAL A 324 -29.99 -29.28 38.44
CA VAL A 324 -29.10 -28.40 39.19
C VAL A 324 -27.67 -28.93 39.13
N ALA A 325 -26.82 -28.31 38.31
CA ALA A 325 -25.43 -28.72 38.11
C ALA A 325 -24.49 -28.37 39.29
N SER A 326 -24.88 -27.42 40.16
CA SER A 326 -24.02 -26.91 41.25
C SER A 326 -24.48 -27.40 42.65
N PRO A 327 -23.60 -28.01 43.47
CA PRO A 327 -23.92 -28.43 44.83
C PRO A 327 -24.36 -27.27 45.76
N LYS A 328 -23.92 -26.04 45.49
CA LYS A 328 -24.29 -24.84 46.29
C LYS A 328 -25.71 -24.32 45.98
N ALA A 329 -26.28 -24.70 44.84
CA ALA A 329 -27.66 -24.39 44.47
C ALA A 329 -28.68 -25.42 45.00
N ARG A 330 -28.23 -26.48 45.70
CA ARG A 330 -29.07 -27.54 46.30
C ARG A 330 -29.97 -27.12 47.47
N LYS A 331 -29.99 -25.84 47.87
CA LYS A 331 -30.85 -25.37 48.98
C LYS A 331 -32.32 -25.14 48.58
N ILE A 332 -32.70 -25.42 47.34
CA ILE A 332 -34.06 -25.22 46.84
C ILE A 332 -34.56 -26.56 46.28
N ASP A 333 -35.50 -27.19 46.97
CA ASP A 333 -36.12 -28.47 46.62
C ASP A 333 -37.24 -28.27 45.57
N LEU A 334 -36.86 -27.75 44.39
CA LEU A 334 -37.78 -27.57 43.27
C LEU A 334 -37.32 -28.43 42.10
N LYS A 335 -38.18 -29.35 41.66
CA LYS A 335 -38.09 -29.97 40.33
C LYS A 335 -38.51 -28.90 39.31
N ASN A 336 -37.82 -28.80 38.16
CA ASN A 336 -38.15 -27.87 37.06
C ASN A 336 -37.73 -26.40 37.25
N ILE A 337 -36.48 -26.17 37.66
CA ILE A 337 -35.90 -24.83 37.85
C ILE A 337 -35.12 -24.37 36.60
N CYS A 338 -35.33 -23.11 36.20
CA CYS A 338 -34.65 -22.44 35.10
C CYS A 338 -33.89 -21.18 35.55
N VAL A 339 -33.02 -20.66 34.68
CA VAL A 339 -32.13 -19.52 34.98
C VAL A 339 -32.36 -18.41 33.97
N ARG A 340 -32.66 -17.19 34.45
CA ARG A 340 -32.75 -15.97 33.65
C ARG A 340 -31.63 -14.98 33.98
N GLY A 341 -31.36 -14.07 33.06
CA GLY A 341 -30.38 -13.00 33.26
C GLY A 341 -28.92 -13.44 33.16
N TYR A 342 -28.68 -14.68 32.72
CA TYR A 342 -27.35 -15.17 32.37
C TYR A 342 -26.88 -14.60 31.03
N ASP A 343 -27.82 -14.25 30.15
CA ASP A 343 -27.65 -13.63 28.85
C ASP A 343 -27.36 -12.12 28.92
N GLN A 344 -26.56 -11.70 29.90
CA GLN A 344 -26.06 -10.33 29.99
C GLN A 344 -25.45 -9.96 28.64
N LEU A 345 -25.96 -8.89 28.02
CA LEU A 345 -25.56 -8.46 26.68
C LEU A 345 -24.05 -8.23 26.62
N SER A 346 -23.48 -7.72 27.71
CA SER A 346 -22.05 -7.53 27.90
C SER A 346 -21.23 -8.83 28.01
N PHE A 347 -21.79 -9.87 28.63
CA PHE A 347 -21.16 -11.19 28.72
C PHE A 347 -21.17 -11.93 27.38
N ILE A 348 -22.23 -11.75 26.58
CA ILE A 348 -22.33 -12.33 25.23
C ILE A 348 -21.27 -11.75 24.30
N ILE A 349 -21.17 -10.42 24.20
CA ILE A 349 -20.12 -9.78 23.38
C ILE A 349 -18.72 -10.00 23.95
N GLY A 350 -18.61 -10.14 25.28
CA GLY A 350 -17.37 -10.52 25.95
C GLY A 350 -16.92 -11.94 25.58
N SER A 351 -17.84 -12.92 25.57
CA SER A 351 -17.58 -14.30 25.16
C SER A 351 -17.19 -14.40 23.68
N SER A 352 -17.82 -13.59 22.83
CA SER A 352 -17.46 -13.46 21.40
C SER A 352 -16.10 -12.78 21.18
N ALA A 353 -15.54 -12.12 22.21
CA ALA A 353 -14.29 -11.35 22.13
C ALA A 353 -13.23 -11.79 23.17
N THR A 354 -13.28 -13.04 23.63
CA THR A 354 -12.41 -13.56 24.70
C THR A 354 -11.13 -14.20 24.15
N LEU A 355 -10.29 -13.40 23.50
CA LEU A 355 -9.05 -13.84 22.85
C LEU A 355 -7.89 -14.09 23.85
N PHE A 356 -8.20 -14.46 25.10
CA PHE A 356 -7.20 -14.52 26.18
C PHE A 356 -6.34 -15.79 26.17
N ASN A 357 -6.77 -16.80 25.44
CA ASN A 357 -6.07 -18.06 25.22
C ASN A 357 -5.17 -18.07 23.97
N ALA A 358 -5.20 -17.00 23.16
CA ALA A 358 -4.37 -16.83 21.96
C ALA A 358 -3.34 -15.67 22.09
N ILE A 359 -2.97 -15.30 23.32
CA ILE A 359 -2.14 -14.13 23.65
C ILE A 359 -0.67 -14.33 23.24
N THR A 360 -0.33 -13.94 22.02
CA THR A 360 1.02 -13.52 21.64
C THR A 360 0.97 -12.03 21.26
N GLY A 361 1.95 -11.23 21.67
CA GLY A 361 2.01 -9.83 21.20
C GLY A 361 1.41 -8.75 22.12
N VAL A 362 0.74 -9.11 23.22
CA VAL A 362 0.09 -8.11 24.12
C VAL A 362 1.13 -7.23 24.83
N PRO A 363 0.92 -5.90 24.88
CA PRO A 363 1.77 -4.99 25.65
C PRO A 363 1.91 -5.41 27.12
N VAL A 364 3.14 -5.29 27.65
CA VAL A 364 3.50 -5.78 29.00
C VAL A 364 2.58 -5.21 30.08
N GLN A 365 2.14 -3.96 29.93
CA GLN A 365 1.23 -3.31 30.90
C GLN A 365 -0.13 -4.00 31.06
N TYR A 366 -0.66 -4.66 30.03
CA TYR A 366 -1.96 -5.34 30.12
C TYR A 366 -1.80 -6.75 30.67
N THR A 367 -0.69 -7.43 30.35
CA THR A 367 -0.41 -8.79 30.87
C THR A 367 -0.31 -8.84 32.39
N SER A 368 0.26 -7.81 33.02
CA SER A 368 0.36 -7.69 34.48
C SER A 368 -1.00 -7.45 35.14
N VAL A 369 -1.84 -6.63 34.52
CA VAL A 369 -3.20 -6.31 34.97
C VAL A 369 -4.13 -7.52 34.85
N MET A 370 -4.07 -8.24 33.72
CA MET A 370 -4.82 -9.49 33.53
C MET A 370 -4.40 -10.57 34.53
N SER A 371 -3.10 -10.69 34.81
CA SER A 371 -2.59 -11.60 35.84
C SER A 371 -3.09 -11.23 37.24
N MET A 372 -3.17 -9.93 37.55
CA MET A 372 -3.75 -9.45 38.80
C MET A 372 -5.24 -9.77 38.90
N MET A 373 -5.99 -9.49 37.84
CA MET A 373 -7.41 -9.76 37.73
C MET A 373 -7.74 -11.25 37.86
N ALA A 374 -6.94 -12.12 37.23
CA ALA A 374 -7.06 -13.57 37.36
C ALA A 374 -6.77 -14.03 38.80
N ARG A 375 -5.73 -13.50 39.44
CA ARG A 375 -5.42 -13.81 40.86
C ARG A 375 -6.53 -13.36 41.82
N LYS A 376 -7.15 -12.20 41.59
CA LYS A 376 -8.28 -11.70 42.40
C LYS A 376 -9.51 -12.61 42.35
N LEU A 377 -9.64 -13.47 41.34
CA LEU A 377 -10.69 -14.49 41.26
C LEU A 377 -10.43 -15.73 42.14
N SER A 378 -9.29 -15.76 42.88
CA SER A 378 -8.93 -16.63 44.01
C SER A 378 -9.68 -17.97 44.04
N GLY A 379 -9.19 -18.96 43.28
CA GLY A 379 -9.78 -20.30 43.20
C GLY A 379 -9.75 -20.95 41.82
N VAL A 380 -9.27 -20.23 40.80
CA VAL A 380 -9.25 -20.69 39.41
C VAL A 380 -7.79 -20.73 38.95
N SER A 381 -7.31 -21.88 38.47
CA SER A 381 -5.98 -21.95 37.83
C SER A 381 -5.94 -20.98 36.64
N LEU A 382 -4.76 -20.46 36.28
CA LEU A 382 -4.62 -19.47 35.21
C LEU A 382 -5.33 -19.94 33.94
N ASP A 383 -5.22 -21.23 33.57
CA ASP A 383 -5.88 -21.82 32.40
C ASP A 383 -7.41 -21.81 32.46
N LYS A 384 -7.98 -22.04 33.65
CA LYS A 384 -9.44 -22.00 33.85
C LYS A 384 -10.00 -20.57 33.84
N SER A 385 -9.15 -19.55 33.87
CA SER A 385 -9.55 -18.14 33.88
C SER A 385 -9.66 -17.49 32.50
N LEU A 386 -9.15 -18.15 31.44
CA LEU A 386 -9.00 -17.56 30.09
C LEU A 386 -10.19 -17.76 29.14
N THR A 387 -11.15 -18.64 29.47
CA THR A 387 -12.28 -18.98 28.58
C THR A 387 -13.61 -18.62 29.21
N ALA A 388 -14.62 -18.30 28.38
CA ALA A 388 -15.97 -18.07 28.87
C ALA A 388 -16.60 -19.39 29.29
N ARG A 389 -17.14 -19.44 30.52
CA ARG A 389 -17.68 -20.68 31.10
C ARG A 389 -19.18 -20.56 31.22
N TRP A 390 -19.90 -21.33 30.42
CA TRP A 390 -21.36 -21.31 30.36
C TRP A 390 -21.90 -22.62 30.95
N PRO A 391 -22.99 -22.60 31.72
CA PRO A 391 -23.76 -23.82 32.00
C PRO A 391 -24.11 -24.52 30.69
N ASN A 392 -24.14 -25.86 30.69
CA ASN A 392 -24.43 -26.61 29.47
C ASN A 392 -25.94 -26.93 29.34
N PRO A 393 -26.69 -26.22 28.47
CA PRO A 393 -28.08 -26.56 28.14
C PRO A 393 -28.20 -27.75 27.19
N PHE A 394 -27.10 -28.32 26.72
CA PHE A 394 -27.06 -29.38 25.70
C PHE A 394 -26.47 -30.69 26.23
N MET A 395 -26.34 -30.87 27.54
CA MET A 395 -25.92 -32.17 28.08
C MET A 395 -26.97 -33.23 27.74
N GLY A 396 -26.52 -34.41 27.34
CA GLY A 396 -27.36 -35.49 26.80
C GLY A 396 -27.77 -35.28 25.34
N VAL A 397 -27.42 -34.16 24.71
CA VAL A 397 -27.62 -33.94 23.26
C VAL A 397 -26.35 -34.34 22.53
N SER A 398 -26.50 -35.14 21.48
CA SER A 398 -25.43 -35.46 20.54
C SER A 398 -26.02 -35.42 19.14
N GLY A 399 -25.54 -34.48 18.32
CA GLY A 399 -25.91 -34.42 16.91
C GLY A 399 -25.31 -35.58 16.12
N PRO A 400 -25.68 -35.72 14.83
CA PRO A 400 -25.21 -36.77 13.93
C PRO A 400 -23.67 -36.91 13.86
N SER A 401 -22.93 -35.81 14.03
CA SER A 401 -21.46 -35.81 13.99
C SER A 401 -20.80 -35.93 15.38
N GLY A 402 -21.59 -36.11 16.44
CA GLY A 402 -21.11 -36.21 17.82
C GLY A 402 -20.85 -34.84 18.47
N PHE A 403 -21.34 -34.65 19.69
CA PHE A 403 -21.05 -33.48 20.52
C PHE A 403 -20.13 -33.85 21.69
N ASP A 404 -18.93 -33.28 21.73
CA ASP A 404 -17.93 -33.59 22.75
C ASP A 404 -18.40 -33.20 24.16
N ARG A 405 -19.19 -32.12 24.32
CA ARG A 405 -19.78 -31.71 25.61
C ARG A 405 -21.08 -32.40 25.97
N SER A 406 -21.52 -33.42 25.24
CA SER A 406 -22.74 -34.18 25.56
C SER A 406 -22.76 -34.76 26.99
N ARG A 407 -21.59 -34.92 27.62
CA ARG A 407 -21.44 -35.45 29.00
C ARG A 407 -20.86 -34.43 30.00
N SER A 408 -20.66 -33.18 29.59
CA SER A 408 -20.09 -32.11 30.42
C SER A 408 -21.18 -31.21 30.99
N ASN A 409 -20.97 -30.67 32.19
CA ASN A 409 -21.88 -29.70 32.82
C ASN A 409 -21.68 -28.25 32.36
N GLU A 410 -20.57 -27.96 31.68
CA GLU A 410 -20.22 -26.62 31.19
C GLU A 410 -19.83 -26.66 29.70
N LEU A 411 -20.18 -25.59 28.98
CA LEU A 411 -19.60 -25.22 27.70
C LEU A 411 -18.42 -24.29 27.93
N LEU A 412 -17.32 -24.54 27.22
CA LEU A 412 -16.19 -23.63 27.16
C LEU A 412 -16.26 -22.89 25.83
N ILE A 413 -16.45 -21.58 25.91
CA ILE A 413 -16.64 -20.70 24.76
C ILE A 413 -15.43 -19.77 24.64
N VAL A 414 -14.98 -19.57 23.41
CA VAL A 414 -13.86 -18.70 23.02
C VAL A 414 -14.29 -17.71 21.94
N ASP A 415 -13.40 -16.78 21.58
CA ASP A 415 -13.68 -15.77 20.55
C ASP A 415 -14.11 -16.42 19.23
N GLY A 416 -15.15 -15.84 18.59
CA GLY A 416 -15.74 -16.38 17.37
C GLY A 416 -14.78 -16.45 16.18
N GLY A 417 -13.64 -15.75 16.21
CA GLY A 417 -12.63 -15.80 15.17
C GLY A 417 -11.55 -16.89 15.35
N GLU A 418 -11.51 -17.60 16.48
CA GLU A 418 -10.37 -18.47 16.83
C GLU A 418 -10.22 -19.76 16.02
N ASN A 419 -11.27 -20.15 15.29
CA ASN A 419 -11.20 -21.24 14.32
C ASN A 419 -10.73 -20.76 12.93
N GLY A 420 -10.34 -19.48 12.82
CA GLY A 420 -9.90 -18.86 11.57
C GLY A 420 -11.04 -18.37 10.68
N GLU A 421 -12.31 -18.47 11.11
CA GLU A 421 -13.48 -17.88 10.45
C GLU A 421 -13.81 -16.49 11.05
N ASN A 422 -12.90 -15.52 10.91
CA ASN A 422 -13.03 -14.20 11.54
C ASN A 422 -14.18 -13.31 10.99
N ILE A 423 -14.87 -13.72 9.91
CA ILE A 423 -16.13 -13.15 9.42
C ILE A 423 -17.26 -14.14 9.78
N PRO A 424 -18.31 -13.71 10.50
CA PRO A 424 -19.36 -14.60 11.04
C PRO A 424 -20.35 -15.09 9.96
N LEU A 425 -19.87 -15.87 8.99
CA LEU A 425 -20.67 -16.34 7.86
C LEU A 425 -21.57 -17.53 8.20
N ASN A 426 -21.19 -18.39 9.14
CA ASN A 426 -21.92 -19.63 9.46
C ASN A 426 -23.44 -19.44 9.68
N PRO A 427 -23.89 -18.45 10.50
CA PRO A 427 -25.33 -18.20 10.65
C PRO A 427 -26.05 -17.87 9.34
N LEU A 428 -25.38 -17.18 8.41
CA LEU A 428 -25.95 -16.75 7.15
C LEU A 428 -25.97 -17.87 6.09
N LEU A 429 -25.21 -18.95 6.30
CA LEU A 429 -25.19 -20.11 5.41
C LEU A 429 -26.21 -21.19 5.80
N THR A 430 -26.90 -21.03 6.92
CA THR A 430 -27.95 -21.93 7.40
C THR A 430 -29.05 -22.08 6.35
N PRO A 431 -29.26 -23.29 5.78
CA PRO A 431 -30.27 -23.51 4.74
C PRO A 431 -31.69 -23.09 5.14
N ALA A 432 -32.05 -23.22 6.42
CA ALA A 432 -33.36 -22.78 6.92
C ALA A 432 -33.60 -21.26 6.80
N ARG A 433 -32.55 -20.43 6.73
CA ARG A 433 -32.66 -18.96 6.58
C ARG A 433 -32.82 -18.49 5.14
N GLN A 434 -32.45 -19.32 4.16
CA GLN A 434 -32.59 -19.02 2.73
C GLN A 434 -32.00 -17.64 2.36
N ILE A 435 -30.77 -17.37 2.78
CA ILE A 435 -30.07 -16.12 2.41
C ILE A 435 -29.72 -16.16 0.92
N ASP A 436 -30.02 -15.06 0.21
CA ASP A 436 -29.70 -14.91 -1.21
C ASP A 436 -28.38 -14.14 -1.42
N VAL A 437 -28.17 -13.09 -0.62
CA VAL A 437 -26.99 -12.21 -0.73
C VAL A 437 -26.41 -11.96 0.66
N ILE A 438 -25.08 -12.06 0.77
CA ILE A 438 -24.32 -11.74 1.97
C ILE A 438 -23.35 -10.60 1.67
N LEU A 439 -23.35 -9.57 2.50
CA LEU A 439 -22.32 -8.54 2.51
C LEU A 439 -21.35 -8.80 3.66
N ALA A 440 -20.12 -9.18 3.33
CA ALA A 440 -19.08 -9.58 4.27
C ALA A 440 -18.08 -8.44 4.48
N ALA A 441 -18.21 -7.69 5.58
CA ALA A 441 -17.32 -6.61 5.97
C ALA A 441 -16.15 -7.15 6.81
N ASP A 442 -14.95 -7.12 6.21
CA ASP A 442 -13.75 -7.73 6.75
C ASP A 442 -12.75 -6.68 7.23
N ALA A 443 -12.55 -6.62 8.54
CA ALA A 443 -11.59 -5.79 9.26
C ALA A 443 -10.49 -6.61 9.96
N SER A 444 -10.26 -7.85 9.52
CA SER A 444 -9.28 -8.77 10.12
C SER A 444 -7.84 -8.20 10.08
N LYS A 445 -6.92 -8.75 10.88
CA LYS A 445 -5.49 -8.40 10.86
C LYS A 445 -4.69 -9.71 10.78
N ASP A 446 -4.80 -10.37 9.64
CA ASP A 446 -4.37 -11.77 9.47
C ASP A 446 -2.96 -11.88 8.87
N SER A 447 -2.24 -10.77 8.88
CA SER A 447 -0.80 -10.80 8.78
C SER A 447 -0.24 -9.85 9.82
N ASN A 448 0.66 -10.38 10.62
CA ASN A 448 1.95 -10.52 10.03
C ASN A 448 2.51 -9.12 9.74
N SER A 449 2.25 -8.70 8.50
CA SER A 449 3.03 -7.75 7.77
C SER A 449 2.43 -6.44 7.31
N THR A 450 1.18 -6.48 6.90
CA THR A 450 0.55 -5.31 6.27
C THR A 450 -0.65 -4.84 7.06
N GLY A 451 -0.99 -5.51 8.15
CA GLY A 451 -2.13 -5.23 9.02
C GLY A 451 -3.51 -5.42 8.39
N LEU A 452 -3.62 -5.50 7.06
CA LEU A 452 -4.89 -5.46 6.31
C LEU A 452 -5.77 -6.69 6.60
N ALA A 453 -7.08 -6.53 6.40
CA ALA A 453 -8.03 -7.63 6.33
C ALA A 453 -7.58 -8.66 5.30
N LYS A 454 -7.49 -9.96 5.67
CA LYS A 454 -7.15 -11.03 4.72
C LYS A 454 -8.18 -12.16 4.67
N ARG A 455 -8.20 -12.75 3.48
CA ARG A 455 -8.69 -14.05 2.96
C ARG A 455 -8.99 -15.22 3.90
N ASN A 456 -8.39 -15.29 5.11
CA ASN A 456 -8.36 -16.54 5.88
C ASN A 456 -9.77 -16.99 6.24
N SER A 457 -10.62 -16.03 6.64
CA SER A 457 -12.01 -16.36 6.95
C SER A 457 -12.78 -16.93 5.77
N MET A 458 -12.62 -16.37 4.56
CA MET A 458 -13.31 -16.85 3.36
C MET A 458 -12.82 -18.25 2.96
N ILE A 459 -11.50 -18.48 2.99
CA ILE A 459 -10.89 -19.79 2.71
C ILE A 459 -11.31 -20.83 3.75
N ASN A 460 -11.21 -20.50 5.03
CA ASN A 460 -11.53 -21.41 6.13
C ASN A 460 -13.03 -21.74 6.15
N THR A 461 -13.91 -20.79 5.84
CA THR A 461 -15.36 -21.05 5.66
C THR A 461 -15.59 -22.02 4.50
N PHE A 462 -14.94 -21.79 3.35
CA PHE A 462 -15.04 -22.69 2.20
C PHE A 462 -14.52 -24.10 2.50
N LEU A 463 -13.35 -24.22 3.14
CA LEU A 463 -12.77 -25.51 3.54
C LEU A 463 -13.64 -26.21 4.58
N ARG A 464 -14.20 -25.48 5.54
CA ARG A 464 -15.10 -26.02 6.54
C ARG A 464 -16.35 -26.62 5.88
N VAL A 465 -16.99 -25.87 4.98
CA VAL A 465 -18.20 -26.32 4.27
C VAL A 465 -17.93 -27.49 3.32
N THR A 466 -16.78 -27.51 2.64
CA THR A 466 -16.51 -28.48 1.55
C THR A 466 -15.68 -29.69 1.94
N ARG A 467 -14.89 -29.61 3.02
CA ARG A 467 -13.92 -30.65 3.42
C ARG A 467 -14.09 -31.16 4.84
N VAL A 468 -14.76 -30.41 5.71
CA VAL A 468 -14.86 -30.73 7.15
C VAL A 468 -16.28 -31.14 7.53
N LEU A 469 -17.27 -30.32 7.17
CA LEU A 469 -18.67 -30.64 7.43
C LEU A 469 -19.17 -31.71 6.44
N PRO A 470 -20.13 -32.55 6.86
CA PRO A 470 -20.81 -33.45 5.96
C PRO A 470 -21.40 -32.72 4.74
N ALA A 471 -21.37 -33.37 3.58
CA ALA A 471 -21.92 -32.80 2.36
C ALA A 471 -23.42 -32.46 2.53
N GLY A 472 -23.80 -31.24 2.11
CA GLY A 472 -25.18 -30.75 2.24
C GLY A 472 -25.52 -30.07 3.57
N THR A 473 -24.55 -29.92 4.49
CA THR A 473 -24.76 -29.14 5.73
C THR A 473 -24.95 -27.64 5.44
N ALA A 474 -24.16 -27.09 4.54
CA ALA A 474 -24.24 -25.70 4.07
C ALA A 474 -23.68 -25.61 2.64
N ASN A 475 -23.93 -24.50 1.95
CA ASN A 475 -23.35 -24.21 0.65
C ASN A 475 -22.62 -22.87 0.69
N PHE A 476 -21.46 -22.79 0.06
CA PHE A 476 -20.66 -21.58 -0.03
C PHE A 476 -20.05 -21.47 -1.43
N PRO A 477 -19.96 -20.26 -2.03
CA PRO A 477 -19.37 -20.13 -3.34
C PRO A 477 -17.91 -20.60 -3.34
N PRO A 478 -17.41 -21.12 -4.47
CA PRO A 478 -15.99 -21.44 -4.60
C PRO A 478 -15.16 -20.18 -4.41
N VAL A 479 -14.12 -20.31 -3.59
CA VAL A 479 -13.14 -19.25 -3.37
C VAL A 479 -11.75 -19.75 -3.74
N PRO A 480 -10.86 -18.89 -4.27
CA PRO A 480 -9.50 -19.32 -4.57
C PRO A 480 -8.81 -19.85 -3.31
N LEU A 481 -8.19 -21.03 -3.39
CA LEU A 481 -7.39 -21.55 -2.27
C LEU A 481 -5.95 -21.03 -2.30
N ASP A 482 -5.48 -20.60 -3.47
CA ASP A 482 -4.15 -20.02 -3.61
C ASP A 482 -4.15 -18.63 -2.97
N THR A 483 -3.42 -18.53 -1.86
CA THR A 483 -3.23 -17.30 -1.09
C THR A 483 -2.65 -16.19 -1.94
N LYS A 484 -1.91 -16.56 -3.00
CA LYS A 484 -1.42 -15.63 -3.99
C LYS A 484 -2.57 -15.02 -4.76
N ILE A 485 -3.62 -15.69 -5.23
CA ILE A 485 -4.73 -15.04 -5.98
C ILE A 485 -5.44 -13.94 -5.18
N TRP A 486 -5.51 -14.08 -3.85
CA TRP A 486 -6.03 -13.04 -2.97
C TRP A 486 -5.12 -11.81 -2.85
N GLU A 487 -3.80 -12.02 -2.94
CA GLU A 487 -2.73 -11.01 -2.82
C GLU A 487 -2.16 -10.54 -4.17
N GLN A 488 -2.33 -11.34 -5.24
CA GLN A 488 -1.66 -11.25 -6.54
C GLN A 488 -2.42 -10.27 -7.42
N ARG A 489 -1.65 -9.33 -7.93
CA ARG A 489 -1.51 -9.17 -9.38
C ARG A 489 -0.43 -10.17 -9.81
N ASP A 490 -0.76 -11.22 -10.57
CA ASP A 490 0.21 -12.19 -11.12
C ASP A 490 0.94 -11.56 -12.33
N PRO A 491 2.29 -11.46 -12.35
CA PRO A 491 3.06 -10.88 -13.46
C PRO A 491 3.40 -11.86 -14.61
N LEU A 492 3.00 -13.15 -14.55
CA LEU A 492 3.47 -14.20 -15.50
C LEU A 492 2.37 -14.90 -16.32
N LYS A 493 1.09 -14.57 -16.15
CA LYS A 493 -0.01 -15.11 -16.96
C LYS A 493 -0.88 -14.00 -17.54
N LEU A 494 -0.44 -13.44 -18.68
CA LEU A 494 -1.34 -12.77 -19.62
C LEU A 494 -1.10 -13.25 -21.06
N THR A 495 -1.00 -14.56 -21.24
CA THR A 495 -1.27 -15.18 -22.55
C THR A 495 -2.79 -15.27 -22.74
N ARG A 496 -3.33 -14.42 -23.61
CA ARG A 496 -4.57 -14.61 -24.42
C ARG A 496 -5.92 -14.82 -23.70
N SER A 497 -6.19 -14.22 -22.54
CA SER A 497 -7.57 -14.21 -22.02
C SER A 497 -7.89 -12.96 -21.20
N LEU A 498 -9.17 -12.59 -21.18
CA LEU A 498 -9.73 -11.25 -21.04
C LEU A 498 -9.78 -10.64 -19.62
N ASP A 499 -9.21 -11.26 -18.58
CA ASP A 499 -9.51 -10.93 -17.17
C ASP A 499 -8.28 -10.92 -16.22
N SER A 500 -7.69 -9.76 -15.92
CA SER A 500 -6.66 -9.65 -14.85
C SER A 500 -6.99 -8.54 -13.85
N PHE A 501 -7.87 -8.85 -12.90
CA PHE A 501 -8.30 -7.97 -11.82
C PHE A 501 -7.23 -7.80 -10.73
N ALA A 502 -7.21 -6.64 -10.04
CA ALA A 502 -6.52 -6.51 -8.76
C ALA A 502 -7.07 -7.52 -7.73
N GLY A 503 -6.18 -8.13 -6.95
CA GLY A 503 -6.50 -9.14 -5.93
C GLY A 503 -7.58 -8.70 -4.94
N PHE A 504 -8.32 -9.68 -4.41
CA PHE A 504 -9.58 -9.48 -3.69
C PHE A 504 -9.48 -8.68 -2.37
N THR A 505 -8.27 -8.45 -1.82
CA THR A 505 -8.07 -7.66 -0.59
C THR A 505 -7.96 -6.15 -0.83
N SER A 506 -7.99 -5.69 -2.08
CA SER A 506 -7.76 -4.28 -2.46
C SER A 506 -9.01 -3.54 -2.93
N ARG A 507 -10.13 -4.25 -3.06
CA ARG A 507 -11.41 -3.75 -3.57
C ARG A 507 -12.55 -4.68 -3.14
N PRO A 508 -13.81 -4.21 -3.17
CA PRO A 508 -14.97 -5.09 -3.13
C PRO A 508 -14.90 -6.17 -4.20
N ALA A 509 -15.28 -7.39 -3.81
CA ALA A 509 -15.26 -8.56 -4.68
C ALA A 509 -16.55 -9.38 -4.52
N PHE A 510 -17.03 -9.98 -5.61
CA PHE A 510 -18.28 -10.72 -5.62
C PHE A 510 -17.94 -12.20 -5.85
N PHE A 511 -18.46 -13.09 -5.01
CA PHE A 511 -18.29 -14.54 -5.11
C PHE A 511 -19.65 -15.20 -5.29
N GLY A 512 -19.74 -16.16 -6.21
CA GLY A 512 -20.99 -16.85 -6.51
C GLY A 512 -21.87 -16.17 -7.57
N CYS A 513 -21.27 -15.40 -8.49
CA CYS A 513 -21.98 -14.73 -9.59
C CYS A 513 -22.71 -15.70 -10.52
N GLU A 514 -22.26 -16.95 -10.61
CA GLU A 514 -22.87 -18.01 -11.42
C GLU A 514 -23.24 -19.18 -10.52
N ALA A 515 -24.42 -19.13 -9.92
CA ALA A 515 -24.94 -20.22 -9.10
C ALA A 515 -25.49 -21.36 -10.00
N PRO A 516 -25.15 -22.63 -9.73
CA PRO A 516 -25.60 -23.76 -10.55
C PRO A 516 -27.12 -24.03 -10.47
N SER A 517 -27.84 -23.34 -9.57
CA SER A 517 -29.31 -23.31 -9.51
C SER A 517 -29.79 -21.87 -9.42
N LYS A 518 -30.85 -21.54 -10.17
CA LYS A 518 -31.55 -20.24 -10.13
C LYS A 518 -32.55 -20.11 -8.96
N GLN A 519 -32.71 -21.16 -8.16
CA GLN A 519 -33.57 -21.16 -6.97
C GLN A 519 -32.72 -21.39 -5.71
N GLY A 520 -33.01 -20.60 -4.66
CA GLY A 520 -32.38 -20.68 -3.35
C GLY A 520 -32.37 -22.10 -2.78
N ASN A 521 -31.26 -22.46 -2.12
CA ASN A 521 -30.90 -23.80 -1.63
C ASN A 521 -30.57 -24.87 -2.70
N GLY A 522 -29.89 -24.49 -3.79
CA GLY A 522 -29.26 -25.45 -4.72
C GLY A 522 -27.98 -24.97 -5.42
N GLY A 523 -27.46 -23.81 -5.03
CA GLY A 523 -26.20 -23.25 -5.54
C GLY A 523 -25.34 -22.78 -4.36
N TYR A 524 -25.52 -21.54 -3.93
CA TYR A 524 -24.93 -20.87 -2.74
C TYR A 524 -25.39 -19.39 -2.76
N PRO A 525 -25.33 -18.64 -1.64
CA PRO A 525 -25.59 -17.19 -1.68
C PRO A 525 -24.50 -16.43 -2.45
N LEU A 526 -24.87 -15.29 -3.05
CA LEU A 526 -23.89 -14.33 -3.57
C LEU A 526 -23.19 -13.64 -2.38
N VAL A 527 -21.86 -13.65 -2.35
CA VAL A 527 -21.09 -12.98 -1.29
C VAL A 527 -20.38 -11.74 -1.85
N ILE A 528 -20.77 -10.57 -1.36
CA ILE A 528 -20.10 -9.28 -1.60
C ILE A 528 -19.07 -9.08 -0.47
N TYR A 529 -17.81 -9.33 -0.76
CA TYR A 529 -16.69 -9.16 0.16
C TYR A 529 -16.19 -7.72 0.16
N LEU A 530 -16.19 -7.07 1.32
CA LEU A 530 -15.70 -5.71 1.55
C LEU A 530 -14.45 -5.77 2.45
N PRO A 531 -13.23 -5.68 1.90
CA PRO A 531 -12.02 -5.65 2.71
C PRO A 531 -11.80 -4.27 3.34
N ASN A 532 -11.21 -4.23 4.55
CA ASN A 532 -10.58 -3.04 5.11
C ASN A 532 -9.30 -2.72 4.31
N SER A 533 -9.50 -2.04 3.18
CA SER A 533 -8.47 -1.71 2.19
C SER A 533 -7.93 -0.29 2.39
N PRO A 534 -6.64 -0.03 2.11
CA PRO A 534 -6.04 1.28 2.31
C PRO A 534 -6.50 2.29 1.24
N THR A 535 -6.89 3.48 1.68
CA THR A 535 -7.26 4.62 0.82
C THR A 535 -6.09 5.61 0.66
N PRO A 536 -6.15 6.51 -0.33
CA PRO A 536 -4.99 7.25 -0.85
C PRO A 536 -4.74 8.57 -0.10
N SER A 537 -5.79 9.10 0.53
CA SER A 537 -5.91 10.52 0.85
C SER A 537 -6.51 10.79 2.24
N LEU A 538 -6.77 9.75 3.05
CA LEU A 538 -7.27 9.90 4.41
C LEU A 538 -6.63 8.84 5.34
N PRO A 539 -6.54 9.12 6.64
CA PRO A 539 -5.73 8.39 7.64
C PRO A 539 -5.92 6.87 7.70
N GLN A 540 -4.88 6.16 8.15
CA GLN A 540 -4.87 4.69 8.27
C GLN A 540 -6.08 4.16 9.07
N THR A 541 -6.76 3.12 8.59
CA THR A 541 -7.84 2.36 9.28
C THR A 541 -7.36 1.02 9.84
N ASN A 542 -6.04 0.80 9.81
CA ASN A 542 -5.45 -0.52 9.92
C ASN A 542 -4.63 -0.73 11.20
N TYR A 543 -5.14 -0.16 12.29
CA TYR A 543 -4.50 -0.17 13.59
C TYR A 543 -4.40 -1.57 14.19
N SER A 544 -3.51 -1.75 15.17
CA SER A 544 -3.41 -2.99 15.92
C SER A 544 -4.75 -3.38 16.57
N THR A 545 -5.06 -4.68 16.58
CA THR A 545 -6.17 -5.23 17.37
C THR A 545 -6.03 -4.90 18.87
N TYR A 546 -4.80 -4.67 19.34
CA TYR A 546 -4.48 -4.28 20.72
C TYR A 546 -4.44 -2.76 20.96
N LYS A 547 -4.84 -1.92 19.99
CA LYS A 547 -5.11 -0.50 20.26
C LYS A 547 -6.47 -0.39 20.93
N LEU A 548 -6.47 -0.17 22.24
CA LEU A 548 -7.66 -0.16 23.11
C LEU A 548 -8.14 1.25 23.46
N SER A 549 -7.66 2.28 22.75
CA SER A 549 -8.17 3.65 22.82
C SER A 549 -7.93 4.40 21.51
N TYR A 550 -8.86 5.29 21.18
CA TYR A 550 -8.82 6.18 20.01
C TYR A 550 -9.22 7.59 20.45
N SER A 551 -8.44 8.58 20.03
CA SER A 551 -8.85 9.98 20.16
C SER A 551 -10.09 10.27 19.30
N LYS A 552 -10.83 11.33 19.61
CA LYS A 552 -11.92 11.80 18.73
C LYS A 552 -11.47 12.05 17.30
N ASN A 553 -10.27 12.63 17.11
CA ASN A 553 -9.75 12.89 15.77
C ASN A 553 -9.45 11.58 15.01
N GLU A 554 -8.78 10.61 15.64
CA GLU A 554 -8.55 9.29 15.05
C GLU A 554 -9.87 8.58 14.71
N THR A 555 -10.87 8.69 15.59
CA THR A 555 -12.20 8.10 15.38
C THR A 555 -12.91 8.70 14.16
N SER A 556 -13.00 10.03 14.07
CA SER A 556 -13.61 10.73 12.93
C SER A 556 -12.87 10.45 11.62
N SER A 557 -11.54 10.43 11.70
CA SER A 557 -10.62 10.10 10.62
C SER A 557 -10.80 8.67 10.09
N PHE A 558 -10.94 7.71 11.01
CA PHE A 558 -11.19 6.30 10.69
C PHE A 558 -12.54 6.15 9.99
N LEU A 559 -13.63 6.69 10.58
CA LEU A 559 -14.97 6.60 10.00
C LEU A 559 -15.01 7.21 8.60
N SER A 560 -14.37 8.37 8.39
CA SER A 560 -14.29 9.03 7.09
C SER A 560 -13.55 8.19 6.05
N SER A 561 -12.47 7.50 6.45
CA SER A 561 -11.68 6.64 5.56
C SER A 561 -12.45 5.38 5.16
N VAL A 562 -13.20 4.79 6.09
CA VAL A 562 -14.07 3.65 5.80
C VAL A 562 -15.23 4.03 4.91
N MET A 563 -15.87 5.18 5.19
CA MET A 563 -16.90 5.77 4.34
C MET A 563 -16.41 5.92 2.90
N ASP A 564 -15.21 6.47 2.69
CA ASP A 564 -14.63 6.63 1.36
C ASP A 564 -14.36 5.27 0.69
N SER A 565 -13.71 4.33 1.40
CA SER A 565 -13.43 2.98 0.85
C SER A 565 -14.68 2.17 0.49
N THR A 566 -15.79 2.37 1.21
CA THR A 566 -17.06 1.69 0.98
C THR A 566 -17.85 2.33 -0.15
N THR A 567 -17.79 3.66 -0.28
CA THR A 567 -18.60 4.41 -1.27
C THR A 567 -17.90 4.59 -2.61
N ARG A 568 -16.57 4.59 -2.64
CA ARG A 568 -15.74 4.83 -3.83
C ARG A 568 -14.63 3.79 -3.95
N PRO A 569 -14.98 2.50 -4.09
CA PRO A 569 -14.00 1.45 -4.22
C PRO A 569 -13.17 1.60 -5.49
N ARG A 570 -11.85 1.42 -5.40
CA ARG A 570 -10.95 1.49 -6.54
C ARG A 570 -11.15 0.29 -7.47
N ILE A 571 -11.76 0.53 -8.64
CA ILE A 571 -11.87 -0.44 -9.73
C ILE A 571 -11.11 0.15 -10.93
N GLN A 572 -10.16 -0.59 -11.50
CA GLN A 572 -9.58 -0.22 -12.80
C GLN A 572 -10.56 -0.62 -13.89
N THR A 573 -11.18 0.34 -14.57
CA THR A 573 -12.06 0.11 -15.73
C THR A 573 -11.43 0.61 -17.03
N ARG A 574 -11.70 -0.10 -18.14
CA ARG A 574 -11.41 0.35 -19.52
C ARG A 574 -12.25 1.60 -19.84
N GLN A 575 -11.81 2.45 -20.77
CA GLN A 575 -12.72 3.28 -21.54
C GLN A 575 -13.61 2.35 -22.40
N GLY A 576 -14.93 2.39 -22.19
CA GLY A 576 -15.90 1.63 -22.98
C GLY A 576 -17.32 1.67 -22.45
N ASP A 577 -17.53 1.49 -21.14
CA ASP A 577 -18.87 1.47 -20.56
C ASP A 577 -19.12 2.76 -19.77
N ALA A 578 -19.91 3.65 -20.39
CA ALA A 578 -20.46 4.82 -19.73
C ALA A 578 -21.41 4.38 -18.60
N ASP A 579 -21.19 4.88 -17.38
CA ASP A 579 -22.21 5.60 -16.59
C ASP A 579 -21.81 5.77 -15.11
N TRP A 580 -21.03 6.80 -14.83
CA TRP A 580 -21.17 7.58 -13.58
C TRP A 580 -20.74 9.03 -13.85
N PRO A 581 -21.55 10.04 -13.51
CA PRO A 581 -21.26 11.42 -13.88
C PRO A 581 -20.05 11.96 -13.07
N PRO A 582 -19.19 12.79 -13.67
CA PRO A 582 -17.95 13.21 -13.06
C PRO A 582 -18.20 14.27 -11.97
N ALA A 583 -17.67 14.03 -10.77
CA ALA A 583 -17.36 15.10 -9.84
C ALA A 583 -15.87 15.40 -9.93
N SER A 584 -15.56 16.67 -10.21
CA SER A 584 -14.22 17.23 -10.39
C SER A 584 -13.31 17.09 -9.14
N PRO A 585 -11.99 17.24 -9.30
CA PRO A 585 -10.96 16.45 -8.62
C PRO A 585 -10.41 17.07 -7.34
N LYS A 586 -9.84 16.22 -6.48
CA LYS A 586 -8.73 16.40 -5.50
C LYS A 586 -8.90 15.36 -4.39
N ASP A 587 -7.96 14.49 -3.98
CA ASP A 587 -6.51 14.40 -4.16
C ASP A 587 -6.09 12.91 -4.11
N ALA A 588 -4.96 12.58 -4.75
CA ALA A 588 -4.28 11.26 -4.73
C ALA A 588 -3.71 10.95 -3.32
N GLN A 589 -3.29 9.72 -2.96
CA GLN A 589 -1.92 9.19 -3.19
C GLN A 589 -1.75 7.62 -3.10
N VAL A 590 -0.84 7.13 -3.96
CA VAL A 590 -0.31 5.83 -4.45
C VAL A 590 0.48 4.93 -3.43
N SER A 591 0.93 3.75 -3.88
CA SER A 591 2.03 2.96 -3.28
C SER A 591 2.78 2.13 -4.34
N SER A 592 4.08 1.98 -4.15
CA SER A 592 5.11 1.34 -4.99
C SER A 592 4.98 -0.15 -5.29
N GLN A 593 5.45 -0.59 -6.47
CA GLN A 593 5.38 -1.98 -6.96
C GLN A 593 6.71 -2.66 -7.32
N ALA A 594 7.90 -2.13 -6.99
CA ALA A 594 9.15 -2.80 -7.40
C ALA A 594 9.50 -3.92 -6.44
N LEU A 595 9.00 -5.15 -6.63
CA LEU A 595 9.41 -6.31 -5.82
C LEU A 595 8.94 -7.68 -6.37
N THR A 596 9.13 -7.98 -7.66
CA THR A 596 9.02 -9.39 -8.13
C THR A 596 10.27 -9.94 -8.83
N ALA A 597 11.37 -9.18 -8.88
CA ALA A 597 12.71 -9.76 -9.00
C ALA A 597 13.56 -9.21 -7.86
N SER A 598 13.45 -9.82 -6.68
CA SER A 598 14.32 -9.53 -5.54
C SER A 598 15.06 -10.78 -5.11
N VAL A 599 16.32 -10.59 -4.71
CA VAL A 599 17.06 -11.60 -3.95
C VAL A 599 16.79 -11.36 -2.46
N ALA A 600 16.77 -12.42 -1.66
CA ALA A 600 16.38 -12.34 -0.24
C ALA A 600 17.29 -11.46 0.64
N SER A 601 18.40 -10.93 0.09
CA SER A 601 19.36 -10.10 0.81
C SER A 601 20.15 -9.18 -0.14
N TYR A 602 20.98 -8.30 0.43
CA TYR A 602 21.94 -7.50 -0.35
C TYR A 602 23.09 -8.34 -0.95
N ALA A 603 23.25 -9.60 -0.51
CA ALA A 603 24.27 -10.50 -1.04
C ALA A 603 23.86 -11.05 -2.42
N PRO A 604 24.74 -10.95 -3.44
CA PRO A 604 24.52 -11.63 -4.71
C PRO A 604 24.52 -13.15 -4.55
N ILE A 605 23.76 -13.85 -5.41
CA ILE A 605 23.62 -15.31 -5.38
C ILE A 605 24.08 -15.95 -6.69
N MET A 606 24.63 -17.16 -6.58
CA MET A 606 24.95 -17.99 -7.73
C MET A 606 23.67 -18.67 -8.25
N SER A 607 23.51 -18.70 -9.57
CA SER A 607 22.40 -19.31 -10.30
C SER A 607 22.93 -19.97 -11.58
N GLU A 608 22.16 -20.86 -12.20
CA GLU A 608 22.60 -21.46 -13.47
C GLU A 608 22.45 -20.44 -14.61
N CYS A 609 23.46 -20.34 -15.46
CA CYS A 609 23.39 -19.52 -16.66
C CYS A 609 22.42 -20.13 -17.68
N PRO A 610 21.67 -19.32 -18.46
CA PRO A 610 20.85 -19.84 -19.54
C PRO A 610 21.70 -20.64 -20.52
N SER A 611 21.34 -21.91 -20.77
CA SER A 611 22.12 -22.85 -21.58
C SER A 611 22.26 -22.45 -23.06
N ASP A 612 21.36 -21.60 -23.55
CA ASP A 612 21.15 -21.33 -24.98
C ASP A 612 21.37 -19.84 -25.34
N GLN A 613 21.75 -18.98 -24.38
CA GLN A 613 21.93 -17.53 -24.63
C GLN A 613 23.38 -17.08 -24.42
N ASN A 614 23.92 -16.38 -25.42
CA ASN A 614 25.14 -15.60 -25.24
C ASN A 614 24.81 -14.39 -24.35
N ILE A 615 25.27 -14.41 -23.09
CA ILE A 615 24.98 -13.39 -22.08
C ILE A 615 25.67 -12.05 -22.45
N LEU A 616 26.76 -12.11 -23.22
CA LEU A 616 27.42 -10.94 -23.77
C LEU A 616 26.79 -10.55 -25.11
N ARG A 617 26.28 -9.32 -25.20
CA ARG A 617 25.78 -8.71 -26.42
C ARG A 617 26.75 -7.63 -26.91
N LEU A 618 27.21 -7.73 -28.16
CA LEU A 618 27.92 -6.63 -28.79
C LEU A 618 26.91 -5.59 -29.26
N ALA A 619 27.19 -4.31 -28.98
CA ALA A 619 26.28 -3.21 -29.26
C ALA A 619 26.20 -2.85 -30.76
N GLY A 620 27.10 -3.40 -31.58
CA GLY A 620 27.35 -2.96 -32.96
C GLY A 620 28.43 -1.88 -33.03
N SER A 621 28.81 -1.48 -34.24
CA SER A 621 29.82 -0.43 -34.47
C SER A 621 29.19 0.96 -34.30
N PRO A 622 29.71 1.78 -33.37
CA PRO A 622 29.22 3.15 -33.20
C PRO A 622 29.47 4.03 -34.43
N THR A 623 30.57 3.81 -35.15
CA THR A 623 30.90 4.57 -36.38
C THR A 623 30.17 4.04 -37.62
N GLY A 624 29.80 2.76 -37.61
CA GLY A 624 29.05 2.10 -38.69
C GLY A 624 27.54 2.32 -38.64
N ARG A 625 27.01 2.98 -37.59
CA ARG A 625 25.57 3.20 -37.34
C ARG A 625 24.72 1.92 -37.41
N ASN A 626 25.32 0.77 -37.17
CA ASN A 626 24.63 -0.53 -37.09
C ASN A 626 24.45 -0.97 -35.62
N GLN A 627 24.35 0.01 -34.72
CA GLN A 627 24.08 -0.27 -33.32
C GLN A 627 22.70 -0.90 -33.16
N THR A 628 22.61 -1.89 -32.28
CA THR A 628 21.34 -2.58 -32.01
C THR A 628 20.95 -2.42 -30.55
N LEU A 629 19.64 -2.41 -30.30
CA LEU A 629 19.10 -2.50 -28.94
C LEU A 629 19.07 -3.97 -28.51
N SER A 630 18.95 -4.23 -27.20
CA SER A 630 18.53 -5.57 -26.76
C SER A 630 17.09 -5.85 -27.19
N GLN A 631 16.77 -7.13 -27.39
CA GLN A 631 15.41 -7.56 -27.71
C GLN A 631 14.37 -7.02 -26.71
N GLY A 632 14.71 -7.02 -25.41
CA GLY A 632 13.84 -6.48 -24.36
C GLY A 632 13.56 -4.98 -24.51
N GLU A 633 14.57 -4.18 -24.85
CA GLU A 633 14.38 -2.75 -25.12
C GLU A 633 13.59 -2.51 -26.41
N GLU A 634 13.82 -3.31 -27.47
CA GLU A 634 13.04 -3.21 -28.71
C GLU A 634 11.55 -3.53 -28.50
N ASP A 635 11.25 -4.62 -27.77
CA ASP A 635 9.89 -5.01 -27.41
C ASP A 635 9.21 -3.94 -26.58
N PHE A 636 9.93 -3.41 -25.58
CA PHE A 636 9.43 -2.31 -24.76
C PHE A 636 9.16 -1.06 -25.59
N ARG A 637 10.07 -0.68 -26.50
CA ARG A 637 9.89 0.49 -27.37
C ARG A 637 8.67 0.34 -28.27
N ARG A 638 8.46 -0.84 -28.89
CA ARG A 638 7.27 -1.13 -29.69
C ARG A 638 5.98 -1.04 -28.87
N GLY A 639 5.98 -1.63 -27.67
CA GLY A 639 4.85 -1.54 -26.74
C GLY A 639 4.57 -0.10 -26.31
N ARG A 640 5.60 0.65 -25.95
CA ARG A 640 5.51 2.07 -25.55
C ARG A 640 4.98 2.94 -26.68
N GLN A 641 5.42 2.72 -27.92
CA GLN A 641 4.87 3.41 -29.09
C GLN A 641 3.37 3.16 -29.29
N SER A 642 2.87 1.98 -28.95
CA SER A 642 1.42 1.68 -29.06
C SER A 642 0.58 2.48 -28.06
N VAL A 643 1.18 2.86 -26.93
CA VAL A 643 0.57 3.72 -25.91
C VAL A 643 0.78 5.20 -26.23
N THR A 644 1.97 5.61 -26.67
CA THR A 644 2.28 7.03 -26.89
C THR A 644 1.70 7.59 -28.18
N ALA A 645 1.55 6.81 -29.25
CA ALA A 645 0.97 7.31 -30.51
C ALA A 645 -0.46 7.88 -30.36
N PRO A 646 -1.44 7.18 -29.73
CA PRO A 646 -2.75 7.78 -29.50
C PRO A 646 -2.69 8.98 -28.54
N LEU A 647 -1.75 8.98 -27.57
CA LEU A 647 -1.56 10.12 -26.66
C LEU A 647 -0.99 11.35 -27.38
N TRP A 648 -0.06 11.17 -28.31
CA TRP A 648 0.47 12.25 -29.15
C TRP A 648 -0.63 12.89 -29.98
N ARG A 649 -1.47 12.07 -30.62
CA ARG A 649 -2.63 12.55 -31.36
C ARG A 649 -3.55 13.37 -30.46
N GLU A 650 -3.97 12.80 -29.34
CA GLU A 650 -4.86 13.47 -28.39
C GLU A 650 -4.26 14.78 -27.84
N PHE A 651 -2.95 14.80 -27.59
CA PHE A 651 -2.24 15.98 -27.12
C PHE A 651 -2.31 17.16 -28.11
N PHE A 652 -2.22 16.89 -29.42
CA PHE A 652 -2.29 17.90 -30.48
C PHE A 652 -3.70 18.17 -31.01
N THR A 653 -4.67 17.27 -30.81
CA THR A 653 -6.07 17.51 -31.20
C THR A 653 -6.84 18.26 -30.12
N ASN A 654 -6.84 17.74 -28.89
CA ASN A 654 -7.70 18.17 -27.80
C ASN A 654 -6.91 18.66 -26.57
N GLY A 655 -5.63 18.28 -26.48
CA GLY A 655 -4.74 18.62 -25.38
C GLY A 655 -4.04 19.97 -25.51
N PRO A 656 -3.04 20.22 -24.65
CA PRO A 656 -2.29 21.47 -24.64
C PRO A 656 -1.51 21.80 -25.93
N GLY A 657 -1.26 20.81 -26.79
CA GLY A 657 -0.56 21.00 -28.05
C GLY A 657 -1.42 21.59 -29.17
N LYS A 658 -2.73 21.71 -28.98
CA LYS A 658 -3.67 22.17 -30.03
C LYS A 658 -3.28 23.50 -30.69
N ASP A 659 -2.74 24.43 -29.91
CA ASP A 659 -2.43 25.79 -30.35
C ASP A 659 -1.14 25.85 -31.20
N ALA A 660 -0.44 24.72 -31.36
CA ALA A 660 0.66 24.58 -32.31
C ALA A 660 0.19 24.60 -33.78
N GLY A 661 -1.12 24.40 -34.05
CA GLY A 661 -1.73 24.64 -35.36
C GLY A 661 -1.56 23.52 -36.39
N TYR A 662 -1.41 22.27 -35.97
CA TYR A 662 -1.24 21.12 -36.87
C TYR A 662 -2.47 20.21 -37.03
N GLN A 663 -3.59 20.55 -36.39
CA GLN A 663 -4.81 19.71 -36.33
C GLN A 663 -5.40 19.36 -37.70
N SER A 664 -5.26 20.26 -38.68
CA SER A 664 -5.78 20.12 -40.04
C SER A 664 -4.73 19.64 -41.04
N THR A 665 -3.58 19.15 -40.56
CA THR A 665 -2.47 18.68 -41.41
C THR A 665 -2.39 17.16 -41.42
N PRO A 666 -1.79 16.54 -42.46
CA PRO A 666 -1.57 15.09 -42.52
C PRO A 666 -0.75 14.51 -41.37
N LEU A 667 -0.13 15.37 -40.55
CA LEU A 667 0.58 15.01 -39.31
C LEU A 667 -0.31 14.24 -38.33
N MET A 668 -1.63 14.52 -38.30
CA MET A 668 -2.56 13.86 -37.37
C MET A 668 -2.99 12.45 -37.82
N ASP A 669 -2.88 12.18 -39.12
CA ASP A 669 -3.19 10.90 -39.76
C ASP A 669 -1.96 9.97 -39.88
N GLN A 670 -0.87 10.37 -39.24
CA GLN A 670 0.38 9.63 -39.22
C GLN A 670 0.23 8.22 -38.64
N LYS A 671 1.04 7.30 -39.18
CA LYS A 671 1.14 5.94 -38.67
C LYS A 671 1.85 5.98 -37.31
N GLN A 672 1.65 4.93 -36.53
CA GLN A 672 2.20 4.80 -35.17
C GLN A 672 3.71 5.10 -35.09
N GLN A 673 4.49 4.66 -36.08
CA GLN A 673 5.94 4.84 -36.14
C GLN A 673 6.42 6.25 -36.53
N ASP A 674 5.54 7.12 -37.01
CA ASP A 674 5.92 8.45 -37.52
C ASP A 674 5.89 9.52 -36.41
N TRP A 675 5.24 9.23 -35.28
CA TRP A 675 5.19 10.09 -34.09
C TRP A 675 6.55 10.24 -33.41
N PRO A 676 6.84 11.40 -32.76
CA PRO A 676 8.12 11.64 -32.12
C PRO A 676 8.46 10.67 -30.98
N VAL A 677 9.72 10.26 -30.91
CA VAL A 677 10.28 9.61 -29.72
C VAL A 677 10.85 10.68 -28.77
N LEU A 678 10.20 10.87 -27.62
CA LEU A 678 10.60 11.86 -26.62
C LEU A 678 11.46 11.24 -25.51
N GLY A 679 12.60 11.87 -25.20
CA GLY A 679 13.44 11.59 -24.03
C GLY A 679 13.46 12.76 -23.04
N ILE A 680 13.58 12.47 -21.74
CA ILE A 680 13.79 13.50 -20.71
C ILE A 680 15.06 13.16 -19.93
N ALA A 681 15.99 14.11 -19.81
CA ALA A 681 17.26 13.93 -19.13
C ALA A 681 17.31 14.76 -17.83
N TYR A 682 17.43 14.11 -16.68
CA TYR A 682 17.48 14.75 -15.36
C TYR A 682 18.92 14.84 -14.85
N SER A 683 19.39 16.08 -14.59
CA SER A 683 20.77 16.34 -14.18
C SER A 683 21.13 15.86 -12.76
N GLY A 684 22.42 15.89 -12.45
CA GLY A 684 22.95 15.71 -11.09
C GLY A 684 22.87 16.97 -10.22
N GLY A 685 23.13 16.79 -8.91
CA GLY A 685 23.08 17.88 -7.92
C GLY A 685 22.47 17.54 -6.56
N GLY A 686 22.57 16.28 -6.11
CA GLY A 686 22.09 15.84 -4.79
C GLY A 686 20.57 15.99 -4.60
N LEU A 687 20.12 16.24 -3.37
CA LEU A 687 18.70 16.38 -3.02
C LEU A 687 18.01 17.50 -3.80
N ARG A 688 18.76 18.57 -4.14
CA ARG A 688 18.27 19.67 -4.96
C ARG A 688 17.85 19.18 -6.35
N ALA A 689 18.69 18.39 -7.00
CA ALA A 689 18.39 17.83 -8.32
C ALA A 689 17.22 16.84 -8.24
N ALA A 690 17.13 16.03 -7.18
CA ALA A 690 16.00 15.12 -6.98
C ALA A 690 14.66 15.87 -6.85
N LEU A 691 14.61 16.92 -6.02
CA LEU A 691 13.42 17.76 -5.84
C LEU A 691 13.08 18.57 -7.11
N HIS A 692 14.09 19.06 -7.83
CA HIS A 692 13.89 19.76 -9.10
C HIS A 692 13.31 18.83 -10.17
N ALA A 693 13.88 17.64 -10.30
CA ALA A 693 13.40 16.62 -11.22
C ALA A 693 11.95 16.21 -10.91
N ALA A 694 11.61 16.06 -9.63
CA ALA A 694 10.23 15.79 -9.19
C ALA A 694 9.28 16.95 -9.52
N GLY A 695 9.70 18.20 -9.34
CA GLY A 695 8.89 19.38 -9.66
C GLY A 695 8.60 19.53 -11.15
N VAL A 696 9.60 19.26 -11.99
CA VAL A 696 9.42 19.21 -13.45
C VAL A 696 8.50 18.04 -13.84
N MET A 697 8.71 16.85 -13.25
CA MET A 697 7.79 15.71 -13.45
C MET A 697 6.36 16.10 -13.09
N GLN A 698 6.15 16.82 -11.98
CA GLN A 698 4.82 17.28 -11.55
C GLN A 698 4.15 18.21 -12.58
N ALA A 699 4.94 19.13 -13.17
CA ALA A 699 4.44 20.07 -14.16
C ALA A 699 4.04 19.37 -15.45
N LEU A 700 4.80 18.36 -15.87
CA LEU A 700 4.58 17.64 -17.13
C LEU A 700 3.55 16.49 -17.00
N ASP A 701 3.18 16.08 -15.78
CA ASP A 701 2.27 14.96 -15.52
C ASP A 701 0.79 15.33 -15.75
N ALA A 702 0.10 14.56 -16.59
CA ALA A 702 -1.34 14.69 -16.86
C ALA A 702 -2.24 14.63 -15.61
N ARG A 703 -1.80 13.93 -14.55
CA ARG A 703 -2.55 13.75 -13.30
C ARG A 703 -2.60 15.03 -12.45
N THR A 704 -1.74 16.01 -12.75
CA THR A 704 -1.74 17.32 -12.07
C THR A 704 -2.75 18.26 -12.73
N SER A 705 -3.96 18.35 -12.16
CA SER A 705 -4.97 19.33 -12.63
C SER A 705 -4.43 20.75 -12.48
N SER A 706 -4.53 21.60 -13.54
CA SER A 706 -4.09 23.01 -13.66
C SER A 706 -2.75 23.32 -14.35
N SER A 707 -1.93 22.34 -14.76
CA SER A 707 -0.72 22.62 -15.54
C SER A 707 -1.01 22.82 -17.04
N PRO A 708 -0.52 23.89 -17.69
CA PRO A 708 -0.67 24.12 -19.13
C PRO A 708 0.26 23.26 -19.99
N VAL A 709 1.25 22.57 -19.41
CA VAL A 709 2.16 21.67 -20.13
C VAL A 709 1.98 20.20 -19.71
N ARG A 710 0.82 19.89 -19.11
CA ARG A 710 0.48 18.55 -18.64
C ARG A 710 0.37 17.54 -19.79
N GLY A 711 0.70 16.28 -19.51
CA GLY A 711 0.66 15.19 -20.49
C GLY A 711 2.00 14.92 -21.18
N VAL A 712 2.93 15.87 -21.17
CA VAL A 712 4.25 15.71 -21.79
C VAL A 712 5.06 14.56 -21.16
N HIS A 713 4.94 14.34 -19.85
CA HIS A 713 5.61 13.20 -19.21
C HIS A 713 5.07 11.86 -19.71
N GLN A 714 3.76 11.77 -19.99
CA GLN A 714 3.14 10.56 -20.55
C GLN A 714 3.58 10.28 -21.99
N LEU A 715 4.00 11.30 -22.75
CA LEU A 715 4.52 11.16 -24.11
C LEU A 715 5.97 10.64 -24.17
N ALA A 716 6.72 10.72 -23.06
CA ALA A 716 8.12 10.31 -23.01
C ALA A 716 8.27 8.80 -23.22
N SER A 717 9.20 8.41 -24.09
CA SER A 717 9.60 7.02 -24.31
C SER A 717 10.80 6.64 -23.42
N TYR A 718 11.67 7.60 -23.12
CA TYR A 718 12.88 7.40 -22.32
C TYR A 718 13.02 8.47 -21.24
N VAL A 719 13.55 8.08 -20.08
CA VAL A 719 14.07 9.01 -19.07
C VAL A 719 15.49 8.61 -18.70
N SER A 720 16.43 9.53 -18.82
CA SER A 720 17.83 9.33 -18.39
C SER A 720 18.15 10.19 -17.18
N ALA A 721 18.96 9.66 -16.26
CA ALA A 721 19.25 10.33 -15.00
C ALA A 721 20.64 9.98 -14.46
N LEU A 722 21.32 10.93 -13.82
CA LEU A 722 22.57 10.71 -13.09
C LEU A 722 22.53 11.40 -11.72
N SER A 723 23.36 10.95 -10.78
CA SER A 723 23.52 11.56 -9.45
C SER A 723 22.17 11.81 -8.77
N GLY A 724 21.92 13.01 -8.23
CA GLY A 724 20.63 13.37 -7.61
C GLY A 724 19.39 13.17 -8.51
N GLY A 725 19.51 13.33 -9.83
CA GLY A 725 18.43 13.00 -10.77
C GLY A 725 18.12 11.50 -10.80
N SER A 726 19.16 10.66 -10.68
CA SER A 726 19.00 9.19 -10.59
C SER A 726 18.22 8.78 -9.36
N TRP A 727 18.29 9.58 -8.28
CA TRP A 727 17.52 9.31 -7.07
C TRP A 727 16.02 9.49 -7.29
N MET A 728 15.64 10.54 -8.02
CA MET A 728 14.26 10.77 -8.43
C MET A 728 13.78 9.68 -9.38
N VAL A 729 14.50 9.40 -10.47
CA VAL A 729 14.06 8.39 -11.47
C VAL A 729 14.04 6.98 -10.89
N GLY A 730 15.07 6.59 -10.14
CA GLY A 730 15.12 5.30 -9.46
C GLY A 730 13.99 5.16 -8.43
N SER A 731 13.73 6.19 -7.63
CA SER A 731 12.60 6.19 -6.70
C SER A 731 11.25 6.17 -7.43
N ALA A 732 11.04 6.97 -8.47
CA ALA A 732 9.79 6.97 -9.24
C ALA A 732 9.53 5.59 -9.87
N ALA A 733 10.54 5.01 -10.52
CA ALA A 733 10.46 3.69 -11.13
C ALA A 733 10.22 2.60 -10.09
N ALA A 734 10.87 2.67 -8.91
CA ALA A 734 10.58 1.73 -7.83
C ALA A 734 9.17 1.87 -7.27
N ASN A 735 8.61 3.08 -7.35
CA ASN A 735 7.33 3.45 -6.79
C ASN A 735 6.14 3.39 -7.75
N ASP A 736 6.30 2.74 -8.90
CA ASP A 736 5.27 2.62 -9.96
C ASP A 736 4.83 3.99 -10.50
N TYR A 737 5.79 4.91 -10.59
CA TYR A 737 5.65 6.30 -11.02
C TYR A 737 4.43 7.00 -10.38
N PRO A 738 4.46 7.24 -9.05
CA PRO A 738 3.42 8.03 -8.39
C PRO A 738 3.50 9.49 -8.87
N ILE A 739 2.52 10.31 -8.51
CA ILE A 739 2.65 11.77 -8.76
C ILE A 739 3.80 12.32 -7.90
N ALA A 740 4.47 13.38 -8.38
CA ALA A 740 5.66 13.90 -7.72
C ALA A 740 5.47 14.29 -6.24
N SER A 741 4.33 14.88 -5.88
CA SER A 741 4.04 15.26 -4.49
C SER A 741 3.99 14.07 -3.54
N GLU A 742 3.68 12.90 -4.08
CA GLU A 742 3.67 11.67 -3.31
C GLU A 742 5.02 11.01 -3.23
N LEU A 743 5.71 11.00 -4.37
CA LEU A 743 7.07 10.50 -4.44
C LEU A 743 7.91 11.19 -3.36
N VAL A 744 7.81 12.53 -3.30
CA VAL A 744 8.51 13.38 -2.32
C VAL A 744 7.97 13.18 -0.91
N SER A 745 6.65 13.00 -0.70
CA SER A 745 6.11 12.73 0.65
C SER A 745 6.56 11.37 1.21
N GLY A 746 6.97 10.45 0.34
CA GLY A 746 7.57 9.18 0.70
C GLY A 746 9.08 9.20 0.93
N TRP A 747 9.77 10.31 0.66
CA TRP A 747 11.20 10.46 0.93
C TRP A 747 11.46 10.95 2.37
N GLU A 748 12.50 10.43 3.01
CA GLU A 748 12.88 10.78 4.38
C GLU A 748 13.74 12.05 4.44
N LEU A 749 13.29 13.13 3.79
CA LEU A 749 14.09 14.36 3.61
C LEU A 749 14.35 15.14 4.91
N GLU A 750 13.51 14.95 5.93
CA GLU A 750 13.68 15.60 7.24
C GLU A 750 14.84 14.99 8.04
N LYS A 751 15.44 13.90 7.56
CA LYS A 751 16.65 13.29 8.11
C LYS A 751 17.85 13.63 7.22
N ASP A 752 18.96 14.00 7.82
CA ASP A 752 20.20 14.29 7.09
C ASP A 752 20.76 13.00 6.45
N LEU A 753 21.12 13.07 5.16
CA LEU A 753 21.58 11.92 4.38
C LEU A 753 22.81 11.21 4.97
N VAL A 754 23.64 11.91 5.76
CA VAL A 754 24.88 11.38 6.37
C VAL A 754 24.76 11.27 7.90
N LEU A 755 24.07 12.21 8.55
CA LEU A 755 23.87 12.27 10.00
C LEU A 755 22.39 12.33 10.39
N PRO A 756 21.60 11.29 10.05
CA PRO A 756 20.14 11.36 10.15
C PRO A 756 19.63 11.55 11.60
N GLY A 757 20.45 11.21 12.60
CA GLY A 757 20.15 11.36 14.02
C GLY A 757 20.37 12.78 14.57
N GLY A 758 20.83 13.71 13.73
CA GLY A 758 21.14 15.09 14.11
C GLY A 758 22.23 15.13 15.18
N TYR A 759 21.97 15.82 16.29
CA TYR A 759 22.89 15.91 17.43
C TYR A 759 22.94 14.64 18.31
N ASN A 760 22.20 13.57 17.99
CA ASN A 760 22.24 12.32 18.73
C ASN A 760 23.34 11.39 18.17
N PRO A 761 24.52 11.29 18.82
CA PRO A 761 25.66 10.53 18.29
C PRO A 761 25.41 9.01 18.29
N ILE A 762 24.53 8.49 19.15
CA ILE A 762 24.22 7.05 19.23
C ILE A 762 23.43 6.63 18.00
N ARG A 763 22.41 7.40 17.62
CA ARG A 763 21.61 7.14 16.42
C ARG A 763 22.45 7.22 15.15
N ASN A 764 23.33 8.22 15.05
CA ASN A 764 24.25 8.32 13.92
C ASN A 764 25.20 7.11 13.84
N ALA A 765 25.72 6.62 14.97
CA ALA A 765 26.55 5.41 14.97
C ALA A 765 25.76 4.16 14.54
N GLN A 766 24.54 3.97 15.04
CA GLN A 766 23.65 2.86 14.66
C GLN A 766 23.37 2.85 13.15
N PHE A 767 23.06 4.02 12.57
CA PHE A 767 22.86 4.13 11.13
C PHE A 767 24.10 3.69 10.34
N LEU A 768 25.28 4.22 10.70
CA LEU A 768 26.54 3.91 10.02
C LEU A 768 26.91 2.43 10.12
N ASP A 769 26.72 1.82 11.29
CA ASP A 769 27.00 0.39 11.50
C ASP A 769 26.05 -0.46 10.63
N HIS A 770 24.77 -0.09 10.48
CA HIS A 770 23.81 -0.85 9.69
C HIS A 770 24.06 -0.82 8.18
N ILE A 771 24.34 0.37 7.63
CA ILE A 771 24.65 0.49 6.20
C ILE A 771 25.97 -0.21 5.86
N HIS A 772 26.94 -0.23 6.78
CA HIS A 772 28.18 -0.97 6.66
C HIS A 772 27.94 -2.49 6.71
N ASP A 773 27.23 -2.99 7.72
CA ASP A 773 27.00 -4.43 7.90
C ASP A 773 26.19 -5.03 6.75
N THR A 774 25.21 -4.29 6.22
CA THR A 774 24.46 -4.71 5.04
C THR A 774 25.34 -4.77 3.80
N ALA A 775 26.23 -3.78 3.60
CA ALA A 775 27.19 -3.80 2.50
C ALA A 775 28.16 -4.98 2.64
N LYS A 776 28.59 -5.31 3.86
CA LYS A 776 29.46 -6.46 4.14
C LYS A 776 28.89 -7.80 3.67
N LEU A 777 27.57 -7.98 3.59
CA LEU A 777 26.96 -9.20 3.04
C LEU A 777 27.43 -9.50 1.60
N LYS A 778 27.65 -8.46 0.80
CA LYS A 778 28.23 -8.58 -0.55
C LYS A 778 29.69 -9.02 -0.51
N LYS A 779 30.45 -8.57 0.51
CA LYS A 779 31.81 -9.06 0.80
C LYS A 779 31.84 -10.51 1.22
N ASP A 780 30.94 -10.90 2.11
CA ASP A 780 30.85 -12.27 2.62
C ASP A 780 30.47 -13.25 1.50
N ALA A 781 29.69 -12.78 0.51
CA ALA A 781 29.42 -13.50 -0.75
C ALA A 781 30.60 -13.54 -1.74
N GLY A 782 31.72 -12.87 -1.43
CA GLY A 782 32.97 -12.93 -2.19
C GLY A 782 33.20 -11.79 -3.18
N PHE A 783 32.42 -10.71 -3.13
CA PHE A 783 32.57 -9.54 -4.00
C PHE A 783 33.24 -8.37 -3.27
N ASN A 784 34.01 -7.56 -3.99
CA ASN A 784 34.58 -6.34 -3.40
C ASN A 784 33.49 -5.31 -3.08
N ILE A 785 33.71 -4.56 -2.00
CA ILE A 785 32.86 -3.47 -1.54
C ILE A 785 33.70 -2.22 -1.26
N SER A 786 33.07 -1.06 -1.36
CA SER A 786 33.68 0.29 -1.28
C SER A 786 32.81 1.25 -0.46
N LEU A 787 33.26 2.49 -0.25
CA LEU A 787 32.38 3.53 0.34
C LEU A 787 31.11 3.75 -0.49
N SER A 788 31.14 3.47 -1.80
CA SER A 788 29.98 3.61 -2.68
C SER A 788 28.87 2.60 -2.36
N ASP A 789 29.21 1.40 -1.86
CA ASP A 789 28.21 0.45 -1.38
C ASP A 789 27.49 1.02 -0.15
N VAL A 790 28.26 1.54 0.81
CA VAL A 790 27.74 2.19 2.03
C VAL A 790 26.88 3.42 1.69
N TRP A 791 27.32 4.23 0.74
CA TRP A 791 26.57 5.38 0.24
C TRP A 791 25.29 4.99 -0.49
N GLY A 792 25.33 3.98 -1.36
CA GLY A 792 24.14 3.45 -2.02
C GLY A 792 23.11 2.92 -1.03
N ARG A 793 23.56 2.35 0.10
CA ARG A 793 22.66 2.02 1.21
C ARG A 793 22.07 3.27 1.85
N ALA A 794 22.86 4.29 2.15
CA ALA A 794 22.35 5.55 2.71
C ALA A 794 21.31 6.22 1.78
N VAL A 795 21.55 6.26 0.47
CA VAL A 795 20.57 6.71 -0.54
C VAL A 795 19.31 5.85 -0.49
N GLY A 796 19.45 4.53 -0.38
CA GLY A 796 18.32 3.62 -0.26
C GLY A 796 17.47 3.86 0.99
N TYR A 797 18.08 4.18 2.13
CA TYR A 797 17.34 4.55 3.35
C TYR A 797 16.47 5.80 3.21
N HIS A 798 16.88 6.75 2.35
CA HIS A 798 16.19 8.05 2.23
C HIS A 798 15.19 8.10 1.07
N PHE A 799 15.45 7.39 -0.02
CA PHE A 799 14.65 7.43 -1.26
C PHE A 799 13.77 6.21 -1.46
N TYR A 800 14.11 5.11 -0.80
CA TYR A 800 13.24 3.94 -0.71
C TYR A 800 12.63 3.94 0.67
N ARG A 801 11.31 3.84 0.70
CA ARG A 801 10.59 3.42 1.90
C ARG A 801 11.10 2.03 2.23
N GLY A 802 12.10 1.93 3.09
CA GLY A 802 12.63 0.63 3.51
C GLY A 802 11.48 -0.18 4.05
N GLN A 803 11.13 -1.26 3.34
CA GLN A 803 9.94 -2.08 3.54
C GLN A 803 9.19 -1.73 4.84
N HIS A 804 8.36 -0.69 4.82
CA HIS A 804 7.51 -0.31 5.97
C HIS A 804 6.26 -1.22 6.01
N ARG A 805 6.44 -2.47 5.60
CA ARG A 805 5.43 -3.50 5.36
C ARG A 805 6.09 -4.88 5.41
N MET A 806 6.51 -5.33 6.60
CA MET A 806 6.11 -6.61 7.19
C MET A 806 6.52 -6.66 8.71
N LEU A 807 5.64 -6.94 9.68
CA LEU A 807 5.93 -7.89 10.78
C LEU A 807 6.32 -7.46 12.19
N VAL A 808 5.86 -6.29 12.71
CA VAL A 808 5.86 -6.06 14.17
C VAL A 808 4.75 -5.10 14.64
N SER A 809 3.78 -5.58 15.43
CA SER A 809 3.16 -4.76 16.49
C SER A 809 3.16 -5.52 17.81
N LYS A 810 4.32 -6.05 18.20
CA LYS A 810 4.92 -5.52 19.43
C LYS A 810 5.67 -4.26 19.02
N ILE A 811 6.01 -3.40 19.98
CA ILE A 811 7.19 -2.55 19.86
C ILE A 811 8.26 -3.34 19.08
N THR A 812 8.68 -2.88 17.91
CA THR A 812 9.45 -1.65 17.78
C THR A 812 8.90 -0.73 16.67
N LEU A 813 8.91 0.58 16.92
CA LEU A 813 9.26 1.53 15.87
C LEU A 813 10.42 0.88 15.12
N VAL A 814 10.25 0.50 13.85
CA VAL A 814 11.46 0.19 13.08
C VAL A 814 12.06 1.53 12.79
N ASP A 815 12.87 1.93 13.77
CA ASP A 815 13.65 3.12 13.77
C ASP A 815 14.40 3.13 12.44
N PHE A 816 14.52 4.32 11.85
CA PHE A 816 15.48 4.56 10.78
C PHE A 816 16.89 4.01 11.19
N TYR A 817 17.13 3.86 12.50
CA TYR A 817 18.31 3.26 13.14
C TYR A 817 18.17 1.79 13.56
N THR A 818 17.29 0.96 12.99
CA THR A 818 17.16 -0.46 13.37
C THR A 818 17.39 -1.40 12.18
N ASN A 819 18.25 -2.42 12.35
CA ASN A 819 18.60 -3.40 11.33
C ASN A 819 17.64 -4.59 11.42
N SER A 820 16.51 -4.51 10.72
CA SER A 820 15.56 -5.63 10.58
C SER A 820 15.62 -6.19 9.16
N PRO A 821 15.64 -7.52 8.96
CA PRO A 821 15.46 -8.13 7.64
C PRO A 821 14.16 -7.70 6.94
N ALA A 822 13.19 -7.19 7.72
CA ALA A 822 11.88 -6.75 7.24
C ALA A 822 11.80 -5.27 6.82
N THR A 823 12.85 -4.46 7.03
CA THR A 823 12.87 -3.04 6.64
C THR A 823 13.98 -2.72 5.69
N ALA A 824 14.47 -3.70 4.91
CA ALA A 824 15.73 -3.72 4.18
C ALA A 824 16.14 -2.47 3.37
N HIS A 825 15.40 -1.35 3.34
CA HIS A 825 15.85 -0.03 2.86
C HIS A 825 16.34 -0.10 1.41
N GLY A 826 15.61 -0.86 0.59
CA GLY A 826 15.96 -1.16 -0.79
C GLY A 826 17.02 -2.26 -0.98
N ALA A 827 17.46 -2.96 0.08
CA ALA A 827 18.32 -4.14 -0.08
C ALA A 827 17.49 -5.34 -0.49
N GLY A 828 17.90 -5.97 -1.58
CA GLY A 828 17.17 -7.00 -2.29
C GLY A 828 16.38 -6.45 -3.48
N ASP A 829 16.10 -5.15 -3.55
CA ASP A 829 15.39 -4.53 -4.69
C ASP A 829 16.35 -4.39 -5.87
N LEU A 830 15.99 -4.95 -7.02
CA LEU A 830 16.87 -5.02 -8.19
C LEU A 830 16.44 -4.05 -9.28
N PHE A 831 17.42 -3.44 -9.96
CA PHE A 831 17.17 -2.56 -11.09
C PHE A 831 16.58 -3.33 -12.27
N SER A 832 17.04 -4.56 -12.52
CA SER A 832 16.42 -5.45 -13.51
C SER A 832 15.00 -5.89 -13.12
N GLY A 833 14.64 -5.78 -11.83
CA GLY A 833 13.31 -6.06 -11.31
C GLY A 833 12.26 -5.00 -11.63
N LEU A 834 12.68 -3.81 -12.09
CA LEU A 834 11.77 -2.77 -12.57
C LEU A 834 10.94 -3.23 -13.78
N ARG A 835 11.38 -4.27 -14.51
CA ARG A 835 10.61 -4.90 -15.59
C ARG A 835 9.26 -5.46 -15.13
N ASN A 836 9.11 -5.68 -13.82
CA ASN A 836 7.91 -6.25 -13.25
C ASN A 836 6.93 -5.23 -12.67
N MET A 837 7.29 -3.95 -12.74
CA MET A 837 6.35 -2.87 -12.41
C MET A 837 5.17 -2.94 -13.34
N LYS A 838 3.94 -2.81 -12.83
CA LYS A 838 2.76 -2.84 -13.68
C LYS A 838 2.81 -1.73 -14.72
N SER A 839 3.16 -0.52 -14.30
CA SER A 839 3.28 0.60 -15.24
C SER A 839 4.32 0.36 -16.33
N PHE A 840 5.39 -0.39 -16.03
CA PHE A 840 6.43 -0.76 -17.00
C PHE A 840 5.96 -1.86 -17.95
N GLN A 841 5.30 -2.91 -17.45
CA GLN A 841 4.73 -4.00 -18.27
C GLN A 841 3.60 -3.53 -19.19
N GLU A 842 2.81 -2.55 -18.76
CA GLU A 842 1.76 -1.93 -19.55
C GLU A 842 2.30 -0.84 -20.49
N PHE A 843 3.62 -0.61 -20.50
CA PHE A 843 4.27 0.45 -21.27
C PHE A 843 3.70 1.85 -20.97
N ASN A 844 3.18 2.07 -19.77
CA ASN A 844 2.54 3.31 -19.32
C ASN A 844 3.55 4.36 -18.80
N VAL A 845 4.80 3.97 -18.58
CA VAL A 845 5.89 4.85 -18.14
C VAL A 845 7.09 4.77 -19.10
N PRO A 846 7.95 5.80 -19.17
CA PRO A 846 9.18 5.75 -19.97
C PRO A 846 10.20 4.74 -19.44
N LEU A 847 11.10 4.26 -20.30
CA LEU A 847 12.23 3.42 -19.89
C LEU A 847 13.21 4.23 -19.02
N PRO A 848 13.49 3.84 -17.76
CA PRO A 848 14.49 4.51 -16.95
C PRO A 848 15.90 4.06 -17.30
N ILE A 849 16.81 5.01 -17.47
CA ILE A 849 18.23 4.79 -17.72
C ILE A 849 19.02 5.56 -16.67
N VAL A 850 19.83 4.86 -15.87
CA VAL A 850 20.78 5.49 -14.94
C VAL A 850 22.18 5.49 -15.53
N VAL A 851 22.86 6.62 -15.44
CA VAL A 851 24.19 6.85 -16.03
C VAL A 851 25.26 6.89 -14.95
N SER A 852 26.41 6.29 -15.20
CA SER A 852 27.61 6.38 -14.36
C SER A 852 28.86 6.43 -15.22
N ASP A 853 29.92 7.02 -14.68
CA ASP A 853 31.19 7.18 -15.40
C ASP A 853 32.18 6.08 -15.03
N HIS A 854 33.13 5.86 -15.93
CA HIS A 854 34.26 4.96 -15.72
C HIS A 854 35.47 5.69 -15.16
N LYS A 855 36.12 5.13 -14.14
CA LYS A 855 37.44 5.58 -13.68
C LYS A 855 38.57 4.83 -14.41
N PRO A 856 39.38 5.55 -15.21
CA PRO A 856 40.47 4.94 -15.98
C PRO A 856 41.48 4.18 -15.12
N ALA A 857 42.08 3.13 -15.69
CA ALA A 857 43.08 2.27 -15.02
C ALA A 857 44.43 2.96 -14.79
N GLN A 858 44.80 3.89 -15.66
CA GLN A 858 45.96 4.78 -15.52
C GLN A 858 45.45 6.21 -15.54
N PRO A 859 46.04 7.15 -14.77
CA PRO A 859 45.85 8.57 -15.04
C PRO A 859 46.25 8.78 -16.49
N GLU A 860 45.34 9.24 -17.36
CA GLU A 860 45.73 9.56 -18.73
C GLU A 860 46.89 10.55 -18.66
N GLY A 861 48.07 10.12 -19.13
CA GLY A 861 49.18 11.01 -19.33
C GLY A 861 48.81 11.97 -20.45
N SER A 862 48.31 13.15 -20.09
CA SER A 862 48.34 14.48 -20.75
C SER A 862 48.36 14.63 -22.28
N GLN A 863 48.15 13.59 -23.09
CA GLN A 863 48.54 13.61 -24.49
C GLN A 863 47.35 13.61 -25.47
N ASN A 864 46.10 13.40 -25.05
CA ASN A 864 44.92 13.53 -25.95
C ASN A 864 43.57 13.86 -25.28
N SER A 865 43.55 14.22 -23.98
CA SER A 865 42.28 14.55 -23.30
C SER A 865 41.88 16.00 -23.56
N ILE A 866 40.79 16.23 -24.29
CA ILE A 866 40.12 17.53 -24.27
C ILE A 866 39.58 17.74 -22.85
N SER A 867 40.16 18.70 -22.14
CA SER A 867 39.71 19.04 -20.80
C SER A 867 38.26 19.51 -20.86
N ALA A 868 37.38 18.86 -20.09
CA ALA A 868 36.05 19.38 -19.85
C ALA A 868 36.14 20.80 -19.30
N THR A 869 35.13 21.61 -19.56
CA THR A 869 35.02 22.91 -18.90
C THR A 869 34.91 22.66 -17.38
N GLY A 870 35.68 23.38 -16.56
CA GLY A 870 35.77 23.25 -15.10
C GLY A 870 36.53 22.03 -14.56
N ALA A 871 36.69 21.96 -13.23
CA ALA A 871 37.43 20.84 -12.59
C ALA A 871 36.66 19.52 -12.74
N THR A 872 37.25 18.57 -13.46
CA THR A 872 36.71 17.22 -13.69
C THR A 872 37.78 16.18 -13.36
N TRP A 873 37.36 15.04 -12.80
CA TRP A 873 38.26 13.97 -12.37
C TRP A 873 38.33 12.82 -13.39
N ILE A 874 37.40 12.82 -14.35
CA ILE A 874 37.24 11.79 -15.38
C ILE A 874 37.33 12.47 -16.75
N PRO A 875 38.10 11.92 -17.71
CA PRO A 875 38.19 12.49 -19.04
C PRO A 875 36.91 12.23 -19.83
N LEU A 876 36.56 13.14 -20.76
CA LEU A 876 35.41 12.95 -21.67
C LEU A 876 35.56 11.72 -22.59
N SER A 877 36.79 11.19 -22.73
CA SER A 877 37.09 9.94 -23.44
C SER A 877 36.73 8.69 -22.64
N ALA A 878 36.34 8.81 -21.36
CA ALA A 878 35.90 7.65 -20.61
C ALA A 878 34.59 7.10 -21.17
N PRO A 879 34.40 5.76 -21.17
CA PRO A 879 33.09 5.19 -21.48
C PRO A 879 32.07 5.60 -20.41
N VAL A 880 30.92 6.04 -20.87
CA VAL A 880 29.73 6.33 -20.08
C VAL A 880 28.92 5.05 -20.02
N TYR A 881 28.77 4.51 -18.82
CA TYR A 881 27.95 3.33 -18.59
C TYR A 881 26.49 3.72 -18.43
N GLU A 882 25.63 2.94 -19.05
CA GLU A 882 24.20 3.02 -18.86
C GLU A 882 23.67 1.72 -18.23
N VAL A 883 22.71 1.90 -17.33
CA VAL A 883 21.97 0.81 -16.69
C VAL A 883 20.50 0.99 -16.99
N SER A 884 19.93 0.03 -17.71
CA SER A 884 18.47 -0.09 -17.91
C SER A 884 17.95 -1.34 -17.19
N PRO A 885 16.62 -1.51 -17.05
CA PRO A 885 16.05 -2.75 -16.53
C PRO A 885 16.40 -3.99 -17.37
N PHE A 886 16.85 -3.81 -18.61
CA PHE A 886 17.20 -4.88 -19.53
C PHE A 886 18.70 -5.18 -19.54
N GLU A 887 19.54 -4.17 -19.62
CA GLU A 887 20.98 -4.35 -19.83
C GLU A 887 21.85 -3.27 -19.20
N PHE A 888 23.08 -3.67 -18.90
CA PHE A 888 24.18 -2.84 -18.42
C PHE A 888 25.31 -2.86 -19.43
N GLY A 889 25.86 -1.70 -19.76
CA GLY A 889 26.97 -1.61 -20.69
C GLY A 889 27.18 -0.19 -21.21
N SER A 890 27.78 -0.08 -22.39
CA SER A 890 27.96 1.21 -23.04
C SER A 890 27.90 1.06 -24.56
N TYR A 891 27.20 2.01 -25.19
CA TYR A 891 27.24 2.23 -26.63
C TYR A 891 28.51 2.94 -27.09
N ASP A 892 29.34 3.43 -26.16
CA ASP A 892 30.54 4.17 -26.53
C ASP A 892 31.59 3.26 -27.21
N PRO A 893 32.39 3.80 -28.14
CA PRO A 893 33.37 3.03 -28.92
C PRO A 893 34.50 2.39 -28.12
N GLN A 894 34.71 2.76 -26.87
CA GLN A 894 35.70 2.16 -25.99
C GLN A 894 35.26 0.74 -25.60
N LEU A 895 33.96 0.53 -25.36
CA LEU A 895 33.40 -0.75 -24.91
C LEU A 895 32.49 -1.42 -25.96
N SER A 896 31.44 -0.73 -26.42
CA SER A 896 30.48 -1.21 -27.42
C SER A 896 29.90 -2.60 -27.11
N ALA A 897 29.56 -2.85 -25.85
CA ALA A 897 29.05 -4.13 -25.37
C ALA A 897 28.15 -3.98 -24.15
N PHE A 898 27.26 -4.96 -23.99
CA PHE A 898 26.23 -5.02 -22.97
C PHE A 898 26.10 -6.44 -22.41
N ILE A 899 25.61 -6.52 -21.18
CA ILE A 899 25.10 -7.76 -20.59
C ILE A 899 23.71 -7.51 -19.99
N PRO A 900 22.86 -8.55 -19.83
CA PRO A 900 21.64 -8.41 -19.07
C PRO A 900 21.90 -7.89 -17.65
N THR A 901 21.17 -6.87 -17.23
CA THR A 901 21.34 -6.23 -15.90
C THR A 901 21.19 -7.24 -14.77
N GLU A 902 20.31 -8.24 -14.94
CA GLU A 902 20.11 -9.31 -13.96
C GLU A 902 21.37 -10.15 -13.68
N PHE A 903 22.34 -10.15 -14.60
CA PHE A 903 23.59 -10.92 -14.50
C PHE A 903 24.82 -10.05 -14.24
N LEU A 904 24.64 -8.79 -13.85
CA LEU A 904 25.69 -7.79 -13.66
C LEU A 904 26.87 -8.24 -12.79
N GLY A 905 26.64 -9.13 -11.83
CA GLY A 905 27.71 -9.65 -10.95
C GLY A 905 28.57 -10.74 -11.58
N THR A 906 28.27 -11.18 -12.80
CA THR A 906 28.94 -12.30 -13.45
C THR A 906 30.20 -11.82 -14.13
N SER A 907 31.35 -12.39 -13.75
CA SER A 907 32.58 -12.21 -14.52
C SER A 907 32.54 -13.13 -15.73
N LEU A 908 32.80 -12.57 -16.91
CA LEU A 908 32.93 -13.33 -18.14
C LEU A 908 34.38 -13.23 -18.61
N SER A 909 34.91 -14.29 -19.20
CA SER A 909 36.15 -14.22 -19.98
C SER A 909 35.81 -14.60 -21.42
N SER A 910 35.98 -13.66 -22.34
CA SER A 910 35.62 -13.84 -23.76
C SER A 910 34.15 -14.29 -23.94
N GLY A 911 33.23 -13.69 -23.18
CA GLY A 911 31.79 -13.97 -23.26
C GLY A 911 31.32 -15.25 -22.56
N ARG A 912 32.21 -16.02 -21.90
CA ARG A 912 31.83 -17.22 -21.12
C ARG A 912 32.01 -16.99 -19.63
N PRO A 913 31.13 -17.54 -18.77
CA PRO A 913 31.29 -17.47 -17.32
C PRO A 913 32.68 -17.93 -16.88
N TRP A 914 33.39 -17.05 -16.18
CA TRP A 914 34.73 -17.30 -15.65
C TRP A 914 34.80 -16.80 -14.22
N ILE A 915 35.58 -17.47 -13.38
CA ILE A 915 35.62 -17.22 -11.96
C ILE A 915 36.93 -16.51 -11.62
N PRO A 916 36.88 -15.26 -11.14
CA PRO A 916 38.04 -14.56 -10.61
C PRO A 916 38.75 -15.39 -9.54
N SER A 917 40.08 -15.36 -9.54
CA SER A 917 40.93 -16.05 -8.54
C SER A 917 40.72 -15.56 -7.11
N THR A 918 39.98 -14.47 -6.92
CA THR A 918 39.63 -13.85 -5.64
C THR A 918 38.46 -14.52 -4.92
N LEU A 919 37.67 -15.38 -5.58
CA LEU A 919 36.54 -16.11 -4.97
C LEU A 919 37.00 -17.37 -4.20
N LYS A 920 36.51 -17.55 -2.96
CA LYS A 920 36.95 -18.60 -2.01
C LYS A 920 36.85 -20.03 -2.59
N LYS A 921 37.88 -20.85 -2.33
CA LYS A 921 37.99 -22.26 -2.76
C LYS A 921 36.82 -23.17 -2.37
N SER A 922 36.09 -22.90 -1.28
CA SER A 922 34.99 -23.75 -0.79
C SER A 922 33.72 -23.70 -1.65
N LEU A 923 33.63 -22.80 -2.62
CA LEU A 923 32.49 -22.71 -3.55
C LEU A 923 32.74 -23.48 -4.86
N GLN A 924 33.90 -24.13 -5.03
CA GLN A 924 34.49 -24.50 -6.32
C GLN A 924 33.90 -25.71 -7.10
N THR A 925 32.87 -26.41 -6.61
CA THR A 925 32.58 -27.77 -7.12
C THR A 925 31.67 -27.89 -8.35
N ASP A 926 30.99 -26.84 -8.84
CA ASP A 926 30.07 -26.95 -10.01
C ASP A 926 29.99 -25.72 -10.95
N LEU A 927 31.02 -24.87 -10.99
CA LEU A 927 30.87 -23.47 -11.43
C LEU A 927 31.09 -23.14 -12.93
N LYS A 928 31.37 -24.10 -13.82
CA LYS A 928 31.59 -23.77 -15.26
C LYS A 928 30.31 -23.33 -15.99
N LYS A 929 29.15 -23.32 -15.31
CA LYS A 929 27.83 -22.93 -15.84
C LYS A 929 27.08 -21.93 -14.95
N SER A 930 27.75 -21.27 -14.00
CA SER A 930 27.06 -20.43 -12.99
C SER A 930 27.16 -18.93 -13.29
N CYS A 931 26.02 -18.24 -13.17
CA CYS A 931 25.81 -16.80 -13.32
C CYS A 931 25.43 -16.17 -11.98
N VAL A 932 25.75 -14.90 -11.78
CA VAL A 932 25.47 -14.16 -10.55
C VAL A 932 24.23 -13.30 -10.73
N ARG A 933 23.24 -13.48 -9.85
CA ARG A 933 22.03 -12.64 -9.77
C ARG A 933 22.01 -11.82 -8.49
N GLY A 934 21.35 -10.67 -8.54
CA GLY A 934 21.15 -9.80 -7.37
C GLY A 934 22.31 -8.86 -7.06
N PHE A 935 23.28 -8.72 -7.98
CA PHE A 935 24.33 -7.71 -7.89
C PHE A 935 23.80 -6.30 -8.26
N ASP A 936 22.79 -6.25 -9.11
CA ASP A 936 22.12 -5.05 -9.62
C ASP A 936 21.14 -4.43 -8.60
N GLN A 937 21.60 -4.35 -7.34
CA GLN A 937 20.86 -3.69 -6.26
C GLN A 937 20.52 -2.26 -6.69
N LEU A 938 19.23 -1.94 -6.70
CA LEU A 938 18.70 -0.67 -7.19
C LEU A 938 19.32 0.53 -6.45
N SER A 939 19.46 0.43 -5.12
CA SER A 939 20.10 1.45 -4.30
C SER A 939 21.61 1.59 -4.57
N PHE A 940 22.28 0.49 -4.95
CA PHE A 940 23.68 0.51 -5.32
C PHE A 940 23.91 1.22 -6.66
N ILE A 941 23.06 1.00 -7.65
CA ILE A 941 23.14 1.64 -8.97
C ILE A 941 22.93 3.16 -8.87
N MET A 942 21.94 3.62 -8.10
CA MET A 942 21.78 5.05 -7.79
C MET A 942 22.95 5.60 -6.98
N GLY A 943 23.46 4.79 -6.04
CA GLY A 943 24.60 5.14 -5.21
C GLY A 943 25.84 5.38 -6.05
N SER A 944 26.20 4.44 -6.93
CA SER A 944 27.34 4.52 -7.84
C SER A 944 27.21 5.66 -8.84
N SER A 945 25.99 5.99 -9.26
CA SER A 945 25.71 7.17 -10.08
C SER A 945 25.88 8.50 -9.31
N ALA A 946 26.07 8.46 -7.98
CA ALA A 946 26.09 9.62 -7.10
C ALA A 946 27.30 9.68 -6.13
N THR A 947 28.43 9.04 -6.46
CA THR A 947 29.65 9.00 -5.62
C THR A 947 30.56 10.21 -5.80
N VAL A 948 30.06 11.44 -5.65
CA VAL A 948 30.86 12.68 -5.84
C VAL A 948 31.88 12.95 -4.70
N PHE A 949 32.22 11.94 -3.91
CA PHE A 949 33.15 12.03 -2.76
C PHE A 949 34.58 12.36 -3.17
N ASN A 950 34.92 12.40 -4.45
CA ASN A 950 36.23 12.86 -4.92
C ASN A 950 36.35 14.41 -4.85
N VAL A 951 35.25 15.14 -4.66
CA VAL A 951 35.17 16.61 -4.71
C VAL A 951 35.01 17.25 -3.30
N VAL A 952 35.66 16.65 -2.28
CA VAL A 952 35.51 16.92 -0.81
C VAL A 952 35.76 18.36 -0.35
N THR A 953 36.20 19.27 -1.23
CA THR A 953 36.60 20.63 -0.86
C THR A 953 35.45 21.52 -0.39
N GLY A 954 34.19 21.15 -0.66
CA GLY A 954 32.99 21.90 -0.25
C GLY A 954 32.20 21.32 0.93
N MET A 955 32.64 20.20 1.53
CA MET A 955 31.93 19.59 2.66
C MET A 955 32.22 20.31 3.98
N PRO A 956 31.19 20.61 4.81
CA PRO A 956 31.41 21.12 6.16
C PRO A 956 32.32 20.20 6.98
N ALA A 957 33.19 20.79 7.81
CA ALA A 957 34.23 20.06 8.56
C ALA A 957 33.66 18.93 9.45
N THR A 958 32.43 19.09 9.92
CA THR A 958 31.66 18.10 10.69
C THR A 958 31.44 16.80 9.91
N TYR A 959 31.08 16.86 8.63
CA TYR A 959 30.91 15.67 7.80
C TYR A 959 32.25 15.03 7.46
N ASN A 960 33.29 15.82 7.20
CA ASN A 960 34.64 15.30 6.94
C ASN A 960 35.20 14.49 8.12
N ALA A 961 34.93 14.90 9.36
CA ALA A 961 35.33 14.14 10.54
C ALA A 961 34.55 12.81 10.68
N VAL A 962 33.28 12.80 10.28
CA VAL A 962 32.43 11.59 10.28
C VAL A 962 32.83 10.63 9.18
N PHE A 963 33.07 11.11 7.96
CA PHE A 963 33.61 10.31 6.86
C PHE A 963 34.99 9.73 7.21
N LYS A 964 35.88 10.50 7.85
CA LYS A 964 37.16 9.98 8.36
C LYS A 964 36.97 8.91 9.44
N LYS A 965 36.02 9.09 10.37
CA LYS A 965 35.69 8.06 11.39
C LYS A 965 35.05 6.82 10.78
N MET A 966 34.24 6.97 9.74
CA MET A 966 33.65 5.88 8.97
C MET A 966 34.76 5.10 8.27
N ILE A 967 35.65 5.79 7.54
CA ILE A 967 36.84 5.20 6.92
C ILE A 967 37.74 4.51 7.97
N GLN A 968 37.98 5.12 9.13
CA GLN A 968 38.82 4.56 10.20
C GLN A 968 38.19 3.34 10.91
N ARG A 969 36.89 3.37 11.24
CA ARG A 969 36.19 2.21 11.84
C ARG A 969 36.12 1.02 10.88
N ILE A 970 36.14 1.29 9.59
CA ILE A 970 36.00 0.30 8.54
C ILE A 970 37.37 -0.19 8.00
N ALA A 971 38.46 0.53 8.30
CA ALA A 971 39.83 0.19 7.91
C ALA A 971 40.37 -1.10 8.56
N ASP A 972 39.69 -1.66 9.56
CA ASP A 972 40.00 -2.98 10.11
C ASP A 972 39.48 -4.10 9.18
N LYS A 973 40.20 -4.30 8.06
CA LYS A 973 40.17 -5.45 7.13
C LYS A 973 38.94 -5.61 6.19
N ALA A 974 37.96 -4.71 6.20
CA ALA A 974 36.69 -4.88 5.45
C ALA A 974 36.59 -4.15 4.09
N LEU A 975 37.14 -2.94 3.91
CA LEU A 975 37.13 -2.22 2.62
C LEU A 975 38.54 -2.12 2.01
N ASP A 976 38.66 -1.98 0.69
CA ASP A 976 39.95 -1.69 0.01
C ASP A 976 40.41 -0.23 0.21
N GLY A 977 39.66 0.57 0.97
CA GLY A 977 39.91 1.99 1.21
C GLY A 977 39.43 2.93 0.10
N SER A 978 38.84 2.40 -0.99
CA SER A 978 38.39 3.18 -2.15
C SER A 978 37.01 3.80 -1.95
N ILE A 979 36.85 4.99 -2.53
CA ILE A 979 35.60 5.77 -2.56
C ILE A 979 34.78 5.59 -3.85
N THR A 980 35.23 4.71 -4.73
CA THR A 980 34.63 4.40 -6.03
C THR A 980 33.94 3.04 -6.04
N ALA A 981 32.86 2.88 -6.80
CA ALA A 981 32.11 1.62 -6.84
C ALA A 981 32.88 0.55 -7.65
N ARG A 982 32.90 -0.68 -7.14
CA ARG A 982 33.59 -1.83 -7.76
C ARG A 982 32.55 -2.80 -8.32
N TYR A 983 32.66 -3.10 -9.61
CA TYR A 983 31.80 -4.08 -10.30
C TYR A 983 32.69 -5.21 -10.83
N PRO A 984 32.30 -6.49 -10.71
CA PRO A 984 32.92 -7.55 -11.50
C PRO A 984 32.92 -7.17 -12.97
N ASN A 985 33.95 -7.57 -13.71
CA ASN A 985 34.06 -7.21 -15.12
C ASN A 985 33.43 -8.28 -16.03
N PRO A 986 32.18 -8.08 -16.52
CA PRO A 986 31.60 -8.98 -17.52
C PRO A 986 32.21 -8.78 -18.93
N PHE A 987 33.05 -7.76 -19.10
CA PHE A 987 33.62 -7.36 -20.38
C PHE A 987 35.11 -7.70 -20.47
N LYS A 988 35.61 -8.61 -19.62
CA LYS A 988 37.01 -9.04 -19.72
C LYS A 988 37.23 -9.81 -21.03
N GLY A 989 38.23 -9.37 -21.78
CA GLY A 989 38.52 -9.80 -23.14
C GLY A 989 37.71 -9.08 -24.22
N VAL A 990 36.80 -8.17 -23.87
CA VAL A 990 36.10 -7.30 -24.81
C VAL A 990 36.90 -6.02 -24.97
N SER A 991 37.08 -5.58 -26.22
CA SER A 991 37.68 -4.29 -26.53
C SER A 991 36.93 -3.67 -27.70
N GLY A 992 36.38 -2.48 -27.50
CA GLY A 992 35.76 -1.71 -28.57
C GLY A 992 36.80 -1.09 -29.50
N PRO A 993 36.35 -0.42 -30.59
CA PRO A 993 37.21 0.24 -31.56
C PRO A 993 38.23 1.25 -30.99
N MET A 994 37.91 1.92 -29.87
CA MET A 994 38.83 2.87 -29.21
C MET A 994 39.69 2.22 -28.11
N GLY A 995 39.54 0.92 -27.89
CA GLY A 995 40.20 0.21 -26.80
C GLY A 995 39.41 0.33 -25.49
N PHE A 996 39.26 -0.79 -24.80
CA PHE A 996 38.72 -0.81 -23.44
C PHE A 996 39.85 -0.97 -22.42
N ASP A 997 40.12 0.05 -21.63
CA ASP A 997 41.23 0.10 -20.65
C ASP A 997 41.09 -0.95 -19.53
N ARG A 998 39.88 -1.49 -19.31
CA ARG A 998 39.61 -2.60 -18.39
C ARG A 998 39.44 -3.95 -19.06
N SER A 999 39.74 -4.09 -20.36
CA SER A 999 39.62 -5.38 -21.07
C SER A 999 40.41 -6.53 -20.42
N SER A 1000 41.49 -6.25 -19.70
CA SER A 1000 42.30 -7.24 -18.97
C SER A 1000 42.00 -7.32 -17.47
N SER A 1001 41.21 -6.38 -16.93
CA SER A 1001 40.91 -6.24 -15.50
C SER A 1001 39.83 -7.23 -15.06
N ASP A 1002 39.90 -7.68 -13.82
CA ASP A 1002 38.84 -8.49 -13.20
C ASP A 1002 37.65 -7.63 -12.72
N GLU A 1003 37.84 -6.31 -12.62
CA GLU A 1003 36.83 -5.37 -12.12
C GLU A 1003 36.74 -4.08 -12.94
N LEU A 1004 35.54 -3.52 -12.97
CA LEU A 1004 35.24 -2.15 -13.40
C LEU A 1004 35.24 -1.22 -12.19
N VAL A 1005 35.59 0.04 -12.44
CA VAL A 1005 35.65 1.09 -11.42
C VAL A 1005 34.70 2.20 -11.84
N ILE A 1006 33.59 2.33 -11.13
CA ILE A 1006 32.45 3.19 -11.49
C ILE A 1006 32.40 4.39 -10.55
N VAL A 1007 32.13 5.57 -11.10
CA VAL A 1007 31.96 6.84 -10.36
C VAL A 1007 30.70 7.60 -10.81
N ASP A 1008 30.41 8.72 -10.16
CA ASP A 1008 29.23 9.56 -10.46
C ASP A 1008 29.28 10.00 -11.94
N GLY A 1009 28.16 9.84 -12.65
CA GLY A 1009 28.07 10.12 -14.09
C GLY A 1009 28.23 11.60 -14.45
N GLY A 1010 28.29 12.51 -13.47
CA GLY A 1010 28.63 13.91 -13.69
C GLY A 1010 30.12 14.24 -13.52
N GLU A 1011 30.99 13.28 -13.15
CA GLU A 1011 32.41 13.56 -12.87
C GLU A 1011 33.25 13.85 -14.12
N ASN A 1012 32.79 13.43 -15.30
CA ASN A 1012 33.35 13.85 -16.59
C ASN A 1012 32.89 15.27 -17.03
N GLY A 1013 31.99 15.90 -16.26
CA GLY A 1013 31.45 17.23 -16.50
C GLY A 1013 30.15 17.27 -17.30
N GLU A 1014 29.66 16.14 -17.82
CA GLU A 1014 28.36 15.99 -18.49
C GLU A 1014 27.23 15.81 -17.46
N ASN A 1015 27.03 16.81 -16.59
CA ASN A 1015 26.08 16.70 -15.47
C ASN A 1015 24.60 16.56 -15.89
N ILE A 1016 24.28 16.58 -17.19
CA ILE A 1016 22.98 16.23 -17.76
C ILE A 1016 23.16 14.96 -18.60
N PRO A 1017 22.48 13.84 -18.29
CA PRO A 1017 22.74 12.53 -18.89
C PRO A 1017 22.12 12.40 -20.28
N ILE A 1018 22.61 13.16 -21.26
CA ILE A 1018 22.02 13.20 -22.60
C ILE A 1018 22.54 12.04 -23.46
N ASN A 1019 23.75 11.55 -23.21
CA ASN A 1019 24.41 10.51 -24.02
C ASN A 1019 23.56 9.27 -24.33
N PRO A 1020 22.85 8.64 -23.35
CA PRO A 1020 21.98 7.51 -23.66
C PRO A 1020 20.90 7.85 -24.70
N LEU A 1021 20.38 9.08 -24.68
CA LEU A 1021 19.33 9.53 -25.58
C LEU A 1021 19.84 9.88 -26.99
N LEU A 1022 21.16 10.08 -27.15
CA LEU A 1022 21.77 10.34 -28.46
C LEU A 1022 22.07 9.07 -29.26
N THR A 1023 21.91 7.90 -28.64
CA THR A 1023 22.21 6.61 -29.25
C THR A 1023 21.38 6.42 -30.54
N PRO A 1024 22.02 6.30 -31.72
CA PRO A 1024 21.31 6.16 -33.00
C PRO A 1024 20.25 5.05 -33.02
N ALA A 1025 20.50 3.93 -32.35
CA ALA A 1025 19.57 2.80 -32.26
C ALA A 1025 18.23 3.15 -31.58
N ARG A 1026 18.21 4.15 -30.67
CA ARG A 1026 17.00 4.60 -29.96
C ARG A 1026 16.13 5.55 -30.78
N GLN A 1027 16.71 6.21 -31.80
CA GLN A 1027 16.03 7.14 -32.70
C GLN A 1027 15.20 8.20 -31.93
N VAL A 1028 15.79 8.78 -30.88
CA VAL A 1028 15.15 9.86 -30.12
C VAL A 1028 15.05 11.09 -31.01
N ASP A 1029 13.90 11.76 -30.99
CA ASP A 1029 13.63 12.95 -31.80
C ASP A 1029 13.77 14.23 -30.98
N VAL A 1030 13.30 14.17 -29.73
CA VAL A 1030 13.20 15.31 -28.85
C VAL A 1030 13.77 14.95 -27.49
N ILE A 1031 14.60 15.83 -26.95
CA ILE A 1031 15.17 15.69 -25.61
C ILE A 1031 14.78 16.92 -24.79
N LEU A 1032 14.19 16.70 -23.62
CA LEU A 1032 14.00 17.73 -22.60
C LEU A 1032 15.11 17.57 -21.56
N ALA A 1033 16.10 18.48 -21.59
CA ALA A 1033 17.18 18.53 -20.63
C ALA A 1033 16.77 19.36 -19.40
N VAL A 1034 16.70 18.71 -18.24
CA VAL A 1034 16.32 19.32 -16.97
C VAL A 1034 17.58 19.59 -16.16
N ASP A 1035 17.94 20.87 -16.03
CA ASP A 1035 19.22 21.28 -15.47
C ASP A 1035 19.08 21.88 -14.05
N ALA A 1036 19.51 21.11 -13.07
CA ALA A 1036 19.59 21.48 -11.66
C ALA A 1036 21.04 21.68 -11.17
N SER A 1037 22.01 21.82 -12.08
CA SER A 1037 23.45 21.97 -11.79
C SER A 1037 23.74 23.23 -10.97
N GLY A 1038 24.66 23.14 -10.01
CA GLY A 1038 25.01 24.24 -9.10
C GLY A 1038 26.32 24.92 -9.50
N ASP A 1039 26.39 25.46 -10.71
CA ASP A 1039 27.66 25.85 -11.34
C ASP A 1039 28.13 27.28 -11.00
N SER A 1040 27.22 28.19 -10.65
CA SER A 1040 27.58 29.58 -10.35
C SER A 1040 28.20 29.76 -8.95
N THR A 1041 29.19 30.67 -8.85
CA THR A 1041 29.88 31.03 -7.59
C THR A 1041 29.29 32.30 -6.96
N SER A 1042 29.56 32.53 -5.67
CA SER A 1042 29.13 33.73 -4.94
C SER A 1042 29.73 35.04 -5.46
N SER A 1043 30.83 34.98 -6.22
CA SER A 1043 31.47 36.11 -6.89
C SER A 1043 30.95 36.38 -8.31
N GLY A 1044 30.09 35.51 -8.84
CA GLY A 1044 29.46 35.70 -10.14
C GLY A 1044 28.25 36.63 -10.09
N PRO A 1045 27.82 37.21 -11.24
CA PRO A 1045 26.74 38.20 -11.30
C PRO A 1045 25.36 37.69 -10.84
N ASN A 1046 25.22 36.39 -10.58
CA ASN A 1046 23.93 35.71 -10.37
C ASN A 1046 23.78 35.08 -8.97
N GLY A 1047 24.75 35.28 -8.10
CA GLY A 1047 24.86 34.56 -6.82
C GLY A 1047 25.22 33.08 -7.00
N SER A 1048 25.40 32.36 -5.89
CA SER A 1048 25.84 30.96 -5.92
C SER A 1048 24.72 29.96 -6.24
N GLY A 1049 25.09 28.85 -6.87
CA GLY A 1049 24.27 27.65 -6.98
C GLY A 1049 23.22 27.67 -8.08
N TRP A 1050 23.46 28.27 -9.24
CA TRP A 1050 22.61 28.22 -10.46
C TRP A 1050 23.31 27.50 -11.63
N PRO A 1051 22.56 26.89 -12.57
CA PRO A 1051 23.15 26.29 -13.77
C PRO A 1051 23.73 27.36 -14.71
N ASN A 1052 24.78 27.03 -15.45
CA ASN A 1052 25.41 27.94 -16.42
C ASN A 1052 25.68 27.31 -17.81
N GLY A 1053 25.05 26.17 -18.12
CA GLY A 1053 25.18 25.47 -19.40
C GLY A 1053 26.45 24.64 -19.56
N LYS A 1054 27.29 24.52 -18.54
CA LYS A 1054 28.51 23.70 -18.55
C LYS A 1054 28.26 22.23 -18.97
N GLY A 1055 27.19 21.60 -18.48
CA GLY A 1055 26.86 20.21 -18.84
C GLY A 1055 26.55 20.04 -20.34
N MET A 1056 25.90 21.04 -20.93
CA MET A 1056 25.58 21.12 -22.35
C MET A 1056 26.84 21.27 -23.21
N ILE A 1057 27.78 22.12 -22.78
CA ILE A 1057 29.08 22.33 -23.44
C ILE A 1057 29.91 21.05 -23.42
N ASN A 1058 30.01 20.38 -22.27
CA ASN A 1058 30.81 19.17 -22.14
C ASN A 1058 30.26 18.01 -23.00
N THR A 1059 28.93 17.88 -23.10
CA THR A 1059 28.30 16.92 -24.02
C THR A 1059 28.66 17.22 -25.48
N TYR A 1060 28.59 18.49 -25.88
CA TYR A 1060 29.00 18.91 -27.22
C TYR A 1060 30.47 18.62 -27.51
N LEU A 1061 31.38 18.97 -26.58
CA LEU A 1061 32.81 18.70 -26.73
C LEU A 1061 33.09 17.20 -26.86
N ARG A 1062 32.42 16.39 -26.05
CA ARG A 1062 32.55 14.93 -26.12
C ARG A 1062 32.15 14.41 -27.49
N VAL A 1063 30.94 14.72 -27.95
CA VAL A 1063 30.40 14.21 -29.22
C VAL A 1063 31.22 14.69 -30.43
N HIS A 1064 31.61 15.96 -30.46
CA HIS A 1064 32.21 16.56 -31.66
C HIS A 1064 33.73 16.56 -31.69
N LYS A 1065 34.39 16.41 -30.54
CA LYS A 1065 35.84 16.56 -30.43
C LYS A 1065 36.56 15.37 -29.81
N VAL A 1066 35.85 14.50 -29.10
CA VAL A 1066 36.46 13.33 -28.42
C VAL A 1066 36.04 12.02 -29.07
N LEU A 1067 34.75 11.84 -29.31
CA LEU A 1067 34.24 10.61 -29.92
C LEU A 1067 34.49 10.61 -31.44
N PRO A 1068 34.70 9.44 -32.05
CA PRO A 1068 34.81 9.31 -33.49
C PRO A 1068 33.57 9.85 -34.20
N ALA A 1069 33.78 10.51 -35.33
CA ALA A 1069 32.69 11.06 -36.12
C ALA A 1069 31.65 9.97 -36.47
N GLY A 1070 30.38 10.32 -36.34
CA GLY A 1070 29.26 9.41 -36.62
C GLY A 1070 28.76 8.59 -35.43
N THR A 1071 29.45 8.65 -34.27
CA THR A 1071 29.03 7.99 -33.01
C THR A 1071 27.70 8.51 -32.49
N ALA A 1072 27.51 9.83 -32.49
CA ALA A 1072 26.29 10.50 -32.06
C ALA A 1072 26.16 11.86 -32.78
N ASP A 1073 24.94 12.41 -32.83
CA ASP A 1073 24.66 13.72 -33.42
C ASP A 1073 24.12 14.67 -32.31
N PHE A 1074 24.79 15.81 -32.09
CA PHE A 1074 24.42 16.81 -31.07
C PHE A 1074 24.39 18.23 -31.66
N PRO A 1075 23.42 19.10 -31.32
CA PRO A 1075 23.35 20.46 -31.85
C PRO A 1075 24.51 21.34 -31.34
N PRO A 1076 24.87 22.41 -32.06
CA PRO A 1076 25.85 23.39 -31.59
C PRO A 1076 25.37 24.05 -30.32
N VAL A 1077 26.32 24.33 -29.43
CA VAL A 1077 26.09 25.04 -28.17
C VAL A 1077 27.08 26.20 -28.05
N PRO A 1078 26.70 27.32 -27.41
CA PRO A 1078 27.64 28.39 -27.10
C PRO A 1078 28.75 27.85 -26.19
N LEU A 1079 30.02 28.05 -26.56
CA LEU A 1079 31.15 27.57 -25.78
C LEU A 1079 31.57 28.53 -24.64
N ASP A 1080 31.06 29.78 -24.65
CA ASP A 1080 31.32 30.76 -23.60
C ASP A 1080 30.21 30.74 -22.53
N THR A 1081 30.57 30.25 -21.33
CA THR A 1081 29.69 30.23 -20.16
C THR A 1081 29.30 31.62 -19.64
N ALA A 1082 30.06 32.68 -19.94
CA ALA A 1082 29.76 34.05 -19.53
C ALA A 1082 28.66 34.69 -20.40
N LEU A 1083 28.52 34.25 -21.65
CA LEU A 1083 27.45 34.66 -22.57
C LEU A 1083 26.07 34.12 -22.16
N LEU A 1084 26.02 32.95 -21.51
CA LEU A 1084 24.80 32.34 -20.96
C LEU A 1084 24.29 33.00 -19.66
N LEU A 1085 25.07 33.92 -19.05
CA LEU A 1085 24.82 34.40 -17.69
C LEU A 1085 24.54 35.90 -17.54
N ARG A 1086 24.70 36.73 -18.58
CA ARG A 1086 24.56 38.21 -18.50
C ARG A 1086 23.14 38.67 -18.84
N PRO A 1087 22.41 39.33 -17.91
CA PRO A 1087 21.10 39.91 -18.18
C PRO A 1087 21.12 41.21 -19.00
N GLU A 1088 22.26 41.91 -19.11
CA GLU A 1088 22.30 43.33 -19.50
C GLU A 1088 22.96 43.66 -20.85
N GLN A 1089 23.40 42.66 -21.63
CA GLN A 1089 23.79 42.95 -23.02
C GLN A 1089 22.67 42.53 -23.96
N HIS A 1090 21.75 43.48 -24.12
CA HIS A 1090 20.98 43.66 -25.34
C HIS A 1090 21.91 43.40 -26.54
N ASP A 1091 21.46 42.55 -27.46
CA ASP A 1091 21.97 42.34 -28.82
C ASP A 1091 22.88 41.12 -29.14
N LEU A 1092 22.99 40.12 -28.26
CA LEU A 1092 23.43 38.77 -28.69
C LEU A 1092 22.35 37.72 -28.41
N LYS A 1093 22.00 36.97 -29.46
CA LYS A 1093 20.92 35.98 -29.55
C LYS A 1093 21.15 34.75 -28.66
N LEU A 1094 21.05 34.91 -27.35
CA LEU A 1094 20.95 33.78 -26.43
C LEU A 1094 19.63 33.84 -25.67
N ARG A 1095 18.60 33.30 -26.35
CA ARG A 1095 17.27 33.05 -25.80
C ARG A 1095 17.22 31.59 -25.37
N ASP A 1096 17.72 31.33 -24.17
CA ASP A 1096 18.03 30.00 -23.63
C ASP A 1096 16.81 29.13 -23.32
N ASN A 1097 16.10 28.59 -24.30
CA ASN A 1097 15.31 27.36 -24.05
C ASN A 1097 15.32 26.34 -25.19
N PHE A 1098 15.83 26.63 -26.40
CA PHE A 1098 15.87 25.64 -27.48
C PHE A 1098 17.14 25.71 -28.34
N LEU A 1099 17.70 24.55 -28.64
CA LEU A 1099 18.83 24.39 -29.56
C LEU A 1099 18.34 23.58 -30.77
N SER A 1100 18.44 24.15 -31.97
CA SER A 1100 18.11 23.45 -33.22
C SER A 1100 19.18 23.71 -34.28
N LEU A 1101 19.59 22.65 -34.99
CA LEU A 1101 20.46 22.74 -36.16
C LEU A 1101 19.69 23.30 -37.37
N ARG A 1102 20.38 24.10 -38.22
CA ARG A 1102 19.86 24.67 -39.48
C ARG A 1102 19.20 23.61 -40.38
N GLN A 1103 18.15 24.02 -41.09
CA GLN A 1103 17.53 23.25 -42.18
C GLN A 1103 18.58 22.90 -43.25
N GLY A 1104 18.67 21.62 -43.64
CA GLY A 1104 19.39 21.21 -44.85
C GLY A 1104 20.19 19.91 -44.82
N THR A 1105 20.37 19.21 -43.68
CA THR A 1105 21.07 17.92 -43.66
C THR A 1105 20.13 16.74 -43.41
N PRO A 1106 20.16 15.64 -44.20
CA PRO A 1106 19.13 14.58 -44.18
C PRO A 1106 19.36 13.52 -43.09
N ARG A 1107 19.96 13.87 -41.94
CA ARG A 1107 20.34 12.90 -40.90
C ARG A 1107 19.52 13.08 -39.63
N VAL A 1108 19.41 12.04 -38.82
CA VAL A 1108 18.66 12.00 -37.55
C VAL A 1108 19.10 13.19 -36.68
N GLN A 1109 18.24 14.19 -36.56
CA GLN A 1109 18.53 15.43 -35.85
C GLN A 1109 17.66 15.50 -34.59
N HIS A 1110 18.31 15.58 -33.43
CA HIS A 1110 17.62 15.80 -32.15
C HIS A 1110 17.14 17.26 -32.05
N PHE A 1111 15.98 17.48 -31.45
CA PHE A 1111 15.54 18.79 -30.95
C PHE A 1111 15.73 18.83 -29.43
N LEU A 1112 16.41 19.85 -28.92
CA LEU A 1112 16.78 19.91 -27.52
C LEU A 1112 16.19 21.15 -26.86
N ALA A 1113 15.35 20.93 -25.84
CA ALA A 1113 14.84 21.99 -24.99
C ALA A 1113 15.51 21.91 -23.61
N VAL A 1114 15.99 23.03 -23.08
CA VAL A 1114 16.65 23.09 -21.76
C VAL A 1114 15.72 23.76 -20.76
N MET A 1115 15.53 23.16 -19.59
CA MET A 1115 14.71 23.69 -18.49
C MET A 1115 15.61 24.00 -17.28
N PRO A 1116 16.15 25.23 -17.16
CA PRO A 1116 17.00 25.64 -16.04
C PRO A 1116 16.18 26.09 -14.81
N ARG A 1117 16.85 26.18 -13.64
CA ARG A 1117 16.28 26.76 -12.41
C ARG A 1117 16.13 28.29 -12.52
N ALA A 1118 15.00 28.87 -12.09
CA ALA A 1118 14.69 30.31 -12.20
C ALA A 1118 15.08 31.17 -10.97
N ARG A 1119 15.58 32.41 -11.19
CA ARG A 1119 16.22 33.29 -10.18
C ARG A 1119 15.26 34.05 -9.23
N LYS A 1120 15.78 34.45 -8.05
CA LYS A 1120 15.04 35.19 -6.97
C LYS A 1120 14.66 36.64 -7.33
N GLU A 1121 15.45 37.35 -8.13
CA GLU A 1121 15.16 38.74 -8.52
C GLU A 1121 13.98 38.86 -9.52
N MET A 1122 13.39 37.73 -9.91
CA MET A 1122 12.21 37.63 -10.77
C MET A 1122 10.90 37.35 -10.01
N VAL A 1123 10.89 37.46 -8.68
CA VAL A 1123 9.69 37.36 -7.84
C VAL A 1123 9.39 38.74 -7.25
N ASP A 1124 8.36 39.39 -7.79
CA ASP A 1124 7.97 40.76 -7.43
C ASP A 1124 7.67 40.91 -5.93
N ILE A 1125 8.26 41.93 -5.32
CA ILE A 1125 8.19 42.27 -3.89
C ILE A 1125 6.83 42.86 -3.49
N HIS A 1126 5.88 43.00 -4.42
CA HIS A 1126 4.61 43.70 -4.20
C HIS A 1126 3.34 42.84 -4.02
N CYS A 1127 3.44 41.52 -3.85
CA CYS A 1127 2.31 40.69 -3.38
C CYS A 1127 2.60 40.09 -1.99
N PRO A 1128 1.97 40.60 -0.90
CA PRO A 1128 2.25 40.15 0.47
C PRO A 1128 1.80 38.72 0.81
N SER A 1129 1.26 37.93 -0.15
CA SER A 1129 0.67 36.62 0.13
C SER A 1129 1.28 35.42 -0.62
N GLN A 1130 2.28 35.61 -1.49
CA GLN A 1130 2.99 34.49 -2.15
C GLN A 1130 4.47 34.81 -2.35
N SER A 1131 5.29 34.60 -1.31
CA SER A 1131 6.75 34.51 -1.46
C SER A 1131 7.14 33.09 -1.89
N GLY A 1132 7.71 32.94 -3.10
CA GLY A 1132 8.20 31.65 -3.60
C GLY A 1132 9.43 31.14 -2.83
N TYR A 1133 9.64 29.81 -2.81
CA TYR A 1133 10.77 29.17 -2.12
C TYR A 1133 12.06 29.21 -2.96
N LEU A 1134 13.22 29.36 -2.31
CA LEU A 1134 14.51 29.40 -3.00
C LEU A 1134 15.01 28.01 -3.40
N THR A 1135 15.15 27.77 -4.71
CA THR A 1135 15.60 26.49 -5.27
C THR A 1135 17.12 26.42 -5.52
N ASN A 1136 17.89 27.46 -5.16
CA ASN A 1136 19.35 27.56 -5.31
C ASN A 1136 20.17 27.11 -4.09
N THR A 1137 19.68 26.07 -3.43
CA THR A 1137 20.35 25.45 -2.30
C THR A 1137 21.66 24.75 -2.69
N SER A 1138 22.58 24.59 -1.73
CA SER A 1138 23.84 23.87 -1.96
C SER A 1138 23.60 22.41 -2.33
N THR A 1139 24.47 21.84 -3.18
CA THR A 1139 24.49 20.39 -3.48
C THR A 1139 24.71 19.56 -2.21
N PHE A 1140 25.39 20.15 -1.20
CA PHE A 1140 25.64 19.56 0.11
C PHE A 1140 24.57 19.92 1.16
N LYS A 1141 23.41 20.49 0.76
CA LYS A 1141 22.23 20.53 1.65
C LYS A 1141 21.59 19.14 1.61
N LEU A 1142 21.83 18.36 2.66
CA LEU A 1142 21.48 16.94 2.76
C LEU A 1142 20.19 16.68 3.57
N GLN A 1143 19.43 17.72 3.89
CA GLN A 1143 18.19 17.67 4.67
C GLN A 1143 17.23 18.80 4.24
N TYR A 1144 15.93 18.53 4.19
CA TYR A 1144 14.86 19.50 3.96
C TYR A 1144 13.69 19.21 4.91
N SER A 1145 13.06 20.24 5.48
CA SER A 1145 11.76 20.07 6.15
C SER A 1145 10.68 19.70 5.13
N LYS A 1146 9.56 19.13 5.60
CA LYS A 1146 8.40 18.85 4.73
C LYS A 1146 7.86 20.12 4.08
N GLU A 1147 7.83 21.22 4.80
CA GLU A 1147 7.39 22.52 4.31
C GLU A 1147 8.33 23.05 3.21
N ASP A 1148 9.65 22.95 3.43
CA ASP A 1148 10.67 23.34 2.47
C ASP A 1148 10.58 22.51 1.19
N ALA A 1149 10.46 21.18 1.31
CA ALA A 1149 10.37 20.27 0.17
C ALA A 1149 9.11 20.51 -0.66
N ASN A 1150 7.96 20.71 -0.01
CA ASN A 1150 6.70 21.04 -0.68
C ASN A 1150 6.75 22.41 -1.37
N SER A 1151 7.39 23.40 -0.73
CA SER A 1151 7.52 24.74 -1.29
C SER A 1151 8.48 24.74 -2.48
N PHE A 1152 9.61 24.00 -2.40
CA PHE A 1152 10.53 23.78 -3.51
C PHE A 1152 9.81 23.17 -4.71
N LEU A 1153 9.06 22.08 -4.47
CA LEU A 1153 8.32 21.37 -5.51
C LEU A 1153 7.33 22.29 -6.24
N ASN A 1154 6.58 23.10 -5.49
CA ASN A 1154 5.64 24.07 -6.05
C ASN A 1154 6.33 25.18 -6.85
N SER A 1155 7.47 25.70 -6.39
CA SER A 1155 8.23 26.73 -7.11
C SER A 1155 8.82 26.20 -8.43
N VAL A 1156 9.28 24.95 -8.46
CA VAL A 1156 9.75 24.33 -9.71
C VAL A 1156 8.59 24.08 -10.67
N ARG A 1157 7.45 23.60 -10.17
CA ARG A 1157 6.24 23.43 -10.98
C ARG A 1157 5.86 24.75 -11.64
N GLU A 1158 5.80 25.83 -10.87
CA GLU A 1158 5.44 27.15 -11.39
C GLU A 1158 6.38 27.61 -12.49
N THR A 1159 7.69 27.58 -12.24
CA THR A 1159 8.73 28.03 -13.19
C THR A 1159 8.79 27.16 -14.46
N THR A 1160 8.44 25.88 -14.37
CA THR A 1160 8.31 24.98 -15.53
C THR A 1160 7.07 25.30 -16.36
N THR A 1161 5.97 25.72 -15.72
CA THR A 1161 4.70 26.02 -16.41
C THR A 1161 4.61 27.43 -16.98
N LYS A 1162 5.35 28.37 -16.38
CA LYS A 1162 5.28 29.81 -16.64
C LYS A 1162 6.70 30.39 -16.59
N PRO A 1163 7.59 29.99 -17.51
CA PRO A 1163 8.93 30.56 -17.55
C PRO A 1163 8.83 32.06 -17.84
N ARG A 1164 9.86 32.79 -17.44
CA ARG A 1164 9.94 34.24 -17.67
C ARG A 1164 10.98 34.55 -18.74
N ILE A 1165 10.65 35.50 -19.61
CA ILE A 1165 11.57 36.15 -20.54
C ILE A 1165 11.50 37.65 -20.25
N ASP A 1166 12.64 38.32 -20.09
CA ASP A 1166 12.72 39.75 -19.74
C ASP A 1166 11.88 40.12 -18.50
N ASN A 1167 11.96 39.31 -17.44
CA ASN A 1167 11.19 39.42 -16.19
C ASN A 1167 9.66 39.27 -16.32
N LYS A 1168 9.13 39.03 -17.52
CA LYS A 1168 7.69 38.82 -17.78
C LYS A 1168 7.38 37.35 -17.98
N VAL A 1169 6.24 36.91 -17.45
CA VAL A 1169 5.74 35.55 -17.68
C VAL A 1169 5.46 35.37 -19.18
N ASP A 1170 5.97 34.27 -19.72
CA ASP A 1170 5.73 33.89 -21.11
C ASP A 1170 4.46 33.04 -21.24
N ASN A 1171 3.39 33.68 -21.70
CA ASN A 1171 2.11 33.00 -21.90
C ASN A 1171 2.11 32.08 -23.12
N ASP A 1172 3.04 32.24 -24.06
CA ASP A 1172 3.14 31.41 -25.28
C ASP A 1172 3.96 30.14 -25.04
N TRP A 1173 4.59 30.00 -23.87
CA TRP A 1173 5.44 28.85 -23.53
C TRP A 1173 4.79 27.48 -23.79
N PRO A 1174 3.54 27.20 -23.39
CA PRO A 1174 2.92 25.89 -23.65
C PRO A 1174 2.82 25.56 -25.13
N THR A 1175 2.50 26.56 -25.95
CA THR A 1175 2.46 26.47 -27.42
C THR A 1175 3.87 26.24 -27.97
N CYS A 1176 4.87 26.98 -27.48
CA CYS A 1176 6.24 26.87 -27.95
C CYS A 1176 6.92 25.55 -27.57
N LEU A 1177 6.66 25.02 -26.38
CA LEU A 1177 7.06 23.68 -26.00
C LEU A 1177 6.42 22.64 -26.93
N SER A 1178 5.13 22.77 -27.21
CA SER A 1178 4.40 21.87 -28.12
C SER A 1178 4.94 21.92 -29.56
N CYS A 1179 5.26 23.11 -30.06
CA CYS A 1179 5.92 23.29 -31.35
C CYS A 1179 7.28 22.59 -31.40
N GLY A 1180 8.05 22.65 -30.32
CA GLY A 1180 9.31 21.93 -30.21
C GLY A 1180 9.15 20.40 -30.20
N LEU A 1181 8.15 19.91 -29.46
CA LEU A 1181 7.87 18.47 -29.33
C LEU A 1181 7.51 17.78 -30.66
N ILE A 1182 6.96 18.50 -31.63
CA ILE A 1182 6.51 17.93 -32.92
C ILE A 1182 7.39 18.29 -34.12
N ASP A 1183 8.37 19.19 -33.95
CA ASP A 1183 9.12 19.78 -35.06
C ASP A 1183 9.87 18.77 -35.94
N ARG A 1184 10.37 17.67 -35.34
CA ARG A 1184 11.09 16.63 -36.09
C ARG A 1184 10.15 15.74 -36.90
N SER A 1185 9.00 15.36 -36.36
CA SER A 1185 8.01 14.54 -37.08
C SER A 1185 7.38 15.33 -38.25
N ARG A 1186 7.04 16.61 -38.03
CA ARG A 1186 6.53 17.46 -39.13
C ARG A 1186 7.58 17.63 -40.23
N ASN A 1187 8.85 17.80 -39.86
CA ASN A 1187 9.94 17.95 -40.83
C ASN A 1187 10.17 16.67 -41.66
N ARG A 1188 10.12 15.49 -41.04
CA ARG A 1188 10.17 14.20 -41.75
C ARG A 1188 9.04 14.04 -42.76
N SER A 1189 7.89 14.63 -42.46
CA SER A 1189 6.69 14.55 -43.31
C SER A 1189 6.62 15.67 -44.36
N GLY A 1190 7.65 16.51 -44.48
CA GLY A 1190 7.65 17.64 -45.43
C GLY A 1190 6.64 18.74 -45.10
N ILE A 1191 6.14 18.79 -43.87
CA ILE A 1191 5.14 19.77 -43.43
C ILE A 1191 5.86 21.06 -42.98
N PRO A 1192 5.49 22.24 -43.51
CA PRO A 1192 6.06 23.52 -43.07
C PRO A 1192 5.65 23.83 -41.63
N ARG A 1193 6.44 24.67 -40.93
CA ARG A 1193 6.06 25.14 -39.60
C ARG A 1193 4.80 26.01 -39.70
N SER A 1194 3.91 25.90 -38.73
CA SER A 1194 2.79 26.85 -38.57
C SER A 1194 3.32 28.24 -38.18
N SER A 1195 2.52 29.29 -38.37
CA SER A 1195 2.89 30.66 -37.95
C SER A 1195 3.20 30.74 -36.45
N SER A 1196 2.41 30.06 -35.60
CA SER A 1196 2.67 29.91 -34.16
C SER A 1196 4.04 29.30 -33.90
N CYS A 1197 4.38 28.21 -34.60
CA CYS A 1197 5.66 27.54 -34.43
C CYS A 1197 6.83 28.32 -35.03
N GLU A 1198 6.67 29.05 -36.12
CA GLU A 1198 7.70 29.96 -36.63
C GLU A 1198 8.04 31.06 -35.60
N ASN A 1199 7.01 31.65 -34.98
CA ASN A 1199 7.19 32.66 -33.94
C ASN A 1199 7.87 32.07 -32.70
N CYS A 1200 7.45 30.87 -32.28
CA CYS A 1200 8.12 30.15 -31.21
C CYS A 1200 9.59 29.90 -31.54
N PHE A 1201 9.94 29.36 -32.70
CA PHE A 1201 11.35 29.12 -33.03
C PHE A 1201 12.18 30.42 -33.11
N LYS A 1202 11.62 31.55 -33.60
CA LYS A 1202 12.28 32.88 -33.52
C LYS A 1202 12.49 33.36 -32.08
N ARG A 1203 11.57 33.01 -31.18
CA ARG A 1203 11.58 33.40 -29.77
C ARG A 1203 12.59 32.62 -28.95
N TYR A 1204 12.91 31.40 -29.36
CA TYR A 1204 13.41 30.41 -28.41
C TYR A 1204 14.58 29.58 -28.92
N CYS A 1205 14.82 29.53 -30.24
CA CYS A 1205 15.98 28.85 -30.80
C CYS A 1205 17.22 29.72 -30.76
N TYR A 1206 18.32 29.12 -30.32
CA TYR A 1206 19.65 29.64 -30.55
C TYR A 1206 20.00 29.64 -32.04
N ALA A 1207 20.64 30.72 -32.49
CA ALA A 1207 21.25 30.82 -33.81
C ALA A 1207 22.73 31.13 -33.62
N ASP A 1208 23.59 30.25 -34.12
CA ASP A 1208 25.01 30.52 -34.25
C ASP A 1208 25.19 31.55 -35.36
N ASP A 1209 25.63 32.75 -34.99
CA ASP A 1209 25.83 33.87 -35.91
C ASP A 1209 27.12 33.72 -36.73
N GLY A 1210 27.87 32.62 -36.57
CA GLY A 1210 28.99 32.26 -37.42
C GLY A 1210 30.22 33.17 -37.29
N ASN A 1211 30.33 33.89 -36.17
CA ASN A 1211 31.52 34.66 -35.78
C ASN A 1211 32.30 33.95 -34.67
#